data_AF-A0A7C4N1A2-F1
#
_entry.id   AF-A0A7C4N1A2-F1
#
_cell.length_a   1.000
_cell.length_b   1.000
_cell.length_c   1.000
_cell.angle_alpha   90.00
_cell.angle_beta   90.00
_cell.angle_gamma   90.00
#
_symmetry.space_group_name_H-M   'P 1'
#
loop_
_entity.id
_entity.type
_entity.pdbx_description
1 polymer ?
#
loop_
_entity_poly.entity_id
_entity_poly.type
_entity_poly.pdbx_seq_one_letter_code
_entity_poly.pdbx_strand_id
1 'polypeptide(L)'
;MGYIYLDESGRFETNKARSVVGGFFCQNRDIEKTEVINLLKKYNIEKLHARDLNNSKLANIMNQLIKLCKDKKIEPIIIIPKRGFFVIDDAITYINIMADGISKLLVKKIGVVNDVTIVIEKRKTSSTEDYEKRVEEAIEKEKAINGISNNIRHTIVMGNKNDVLLQVADAIVHTFYRLDNDRNYDSQPFDEKVANEFKEWVEPYKMYLYTQSSVKDTILDLLNDGDYHKALMKYVEYKEKDKSVERITDILFERLSLLPQLRLNVVLQTVLNSYYDAINIYRKLNEFEYEIIKFLEEILPLLSQKLQQYDKRPEDIIWAYCYGYMILLTLYNHKGDIKKFESVYNDAEKFLKKAGFDLDTLPYYIRINVLRGVHLTNQYAFSKAYEQMSKLENNLSEAFAFISEVDNNIIVKPRIVGEIIGTELQALMYNTLFTGGNWEEVQKLSDRAIERFLYSDDRNRQYQYRAQIETYAGNFDKAREYLAKSIQSNDKRDDALLQTILQKKLSFELLHLLRIWYVEAIKNAEKANDIYDILTRTLSQNAAQINEIMGMKAYPIHTILRYLMVLYGLRNSNKSIEKADEFFEKANMFFKKDETITMRTLQVALYYDYVWVFEGVLKKDIKEYKKQYFIKIQKLKESTQGLAVHDYINKLQKECNDTPVVKWNTMWYIFPF
;
A
#
# COMPACT_ATOMS: atom_id res chain seq x y z
N MET A 1 -11.99 33.80 -18.44
CA MET A 1 -10.66 34.27 -17.96
C MET A 1 -10.86 34.89 -16.59
N GLY A 2 -10.10 34.48 -15.58
CA GLY A 2 -10.21 34.99 -14.20
C GLY A 2 -9.22 36.12 -13.93
N TYR A 3 -9.55 37.01 -12.98
CA TYR A 3 -8.65 38.06 -12.51
C TYR A 3 -8.59 38.05 -10.99
N ILE A 4 -7.37 38.14 -10.45
CA ILE A 4 -7.11 38.28 -9.01
C ILE A 4 -6.38 39.61 -8.82
N TYR A 5 -6.91 40.48 -7.96
CA TYR A 5 -6.25 41.72 -7.55
C TYR A 5 -5.87 41.63 -6.08
N LEU A 6 -4.59 41.83 -5.76
CA LEU A 6 -4.06 41.71 -4.40
C LEU A 6 -3.28 42.96 -3.99
N ASP A 7 -3.51 43.36 -2.76
CA ASP A 7 -2.72 44.34 -2.01
C ASP A 7 -2.45 43.80 -0.59
N GLU A 8 -1.72 44.57 0.21
CA GLU A 8 -1.26 44.21 1.54
C GLU A 8 -1.63 45.23 2.61
N SER A 9 -1.70 44.79 3.86
CA SER A 9 -1.78 45.71 5.00
C SER A 9 -1.10 45.11 6.23
N GLY A 10 -0.30 45.90 6.96
CA GLY A 10 0.47 45.44 8.12
C GLY A 10 1.26 46.55 8.83
N ARG A 11 1.73 46.29 10.06
CA ARG A 11 2.73 47.11 10.78
C ARG A 11 3.89 46.20 11.21
N PHE A 12 5.09 46.43 10.65
CA PHE A 12 6.25 45.55 10.82
C PHE A 12 7.19 45.93 11.97
N GLU A 13 6.96 47.09 12.61
CA GLU A 13 7.81 47.59 13.70
C GLU A 13 7.43 47.06 15.09
N THR A 14 6.31 46.34 15.23
CA THR A 14 5.86 45.82 16.54
C THR A 14 5.30 44.40 16.44
N ASN A 15 5.72 43.51 17.34
CA ASN A 15 5.29 42.09 17.44
C ASN A 15 3.79 41.87 17.74
N LYS A 16 2.95 42.91 17.70
CA LYS A 16 1.54 42.85 18.12
C LYS A 16 0.55 42.74 16.97
N ALA A 17 0.87 43.20 15.77
CA ALA A 17 -0.05 43.22 14.62
C ALA A 17 0.39 42.24 13.53
N ARG A 18 -0.55 41.51 12.93
CA ARG A 18 -0.27 40.53 11.86
C ARG A 18 -0.35 41.22 10.49
N SER A 19 0.63 40.97 9.62
CA SER A 19 0.54 41.35 8.20
C SER A 19 -0.45 40.46 7.47
N VAL A 20 -1.22 41.05 6.56
CA VAL A 20 -2.29 40.36 5.81
C VAL A 20 -2.15 40.72 4.34
N VAL A 21 -2.41 39.75 3.47
CA VAL A 21 -2.55 39.96 2.02
C VAL A 21 -4.00 39.75 1.66
N GLY A 22 -4.56 40.58 0.79
CA GLY A 22 -5.97 40.49 0.47
C GLY A 22 -6.37 41.31 -0.74
N GLY A 23 -7.61 41.14 -1.15
CA GLY A 23 -8.18 41.80 -2.32
C GLY A 23 -9.41 41.06 -2.80
N PHE A 24 -9.48 40.74 -4.10
CA PHE A 24 -10.67 40.07 -4.66
C PHE A 24 -10.38 39.27 -5.93
N PHE A 25 -11.28 38.34 -6.22
CA PHE A 25 -11.33 37.55 -7.43
C PHE A 25 -12.62 37.81 -8.21
N CYS A 26 -12.49 37.95 -9.53
CA CYS A 26 -13.62 38.06 -10.44
C CYS A 26 -13.41 37.24 -11.71
N GLN A 27 -14.52 36.78 -12.30
CA GLN A 27 -14.50 36.19 -13.63
C GLN A 27 -14.75 37.29 -14.67
N ASN A 28 -14.15 37.20 -15.85
CA ASN A 28 -14.44 38.03 -17.02
C ASN A 28 -14.42 39.57 -16.82
N ARG A 29 -13.68 40.07 -15.81
CA ARG A 29 -13.50 41.51 -15.54
C ARG A 29 -14.82 42.25 -15.27
N ASP A 30 -15.70 41.63 -14.49
CA ASP A 30 -17.08 42.08 -14.21
C ASP A 30 -17.23 43.46 -13.50
N ILE A 31 -16.14 44.07 -13.01
CA ILE A 31 -16.13 45.48 -12.56
C ILE A 31 -15.49 46.36 -13.63
N GLU A 32 -16.24 47.36 -14.08
CA GLU A 32 -15.70 48.44 -14.90
C GLU A 32 -14.98 49.48 -14.03
N LYS A 33 -13.79 49.90 -14.48
CA LYS A 33 -12.99 50.94 -13.81
C LYS A 33 -13.78 52.25 -13.64
N THR A 34 -14.61 52.60 -14.62
CA THR A 34 -15.49 53.77 -14.65
C THR A 34 -16.49 53.79 -13.50
N GLU A 35 -17.05 52.63 -13.14
CA GLU A 35 -18.03 52.49 -12.06
C GLU A 35 -17.39 52.79 -10.69
N VAL A 36 -16.20 52.24 -10.45
CA VAL A 36 -15.43 52.50 -9.23
C VAL A 36 -14.96 53.96 -9.19
N ILE A 37 -14.48 54.53 -10.30
CA ILE A 37 -14.09 55.95 -10.38
C ILE A 37 -15.28 56.85 -10.05
N ASN A 38 -16.46 56.56 -10.58
CA ASN A 38 -17.68 57.32 -10.29
C ASN A 38 -18.10 57.19 -8.83
N LEU A 39 -17.95 56.00 -8.24
CA LEU A 39 -18.17 55.79 -6.80
C LEU A 39 -17.23 56.66 -5.97
N LEU A 40 -15.93 56.65 -6.26
CA LEU A 40 -14.93 57.43 -5.52
C LEU A 40 -15.14 58.95 -5.65
N LYS A 41 -15.52 59.42 -6.86
CA LYS A 41 -15.89 60.83 -7.09
C LYS A 41 -17.05 61.29 -6.22
N LYS A 42 -18.06 60.44 -5.96
CA LYS A 42 -19.18 60.79 -5.06
C LYS A 42 -18.73 61.11 -3.63
N TYR A 43 -17.55 60.63 -3.22
CA TYR A 43 -16.96 60.88 -1.91
C TYR A 43 -15.78 61.87 -1.95
N ASN A 44 -15.59 62.60 -3.06
CA ASN A 44 -14.46 63.51 -3.30
C ASN A 44 -13.08 62.85 -3.12
N ILE A 45 -12.94 61.61 -3.62
CA ILE A 45 -11.68 60.86 -3.58
C ILE A 45 -11.17 60.69 -5.00
N GLU A 46 -10.04 61.34 -5.30
CA GLU A 46 -9.36 61.19 -6.61
C GLU A 46 -8.52 59.91 -6.67
N LYS A 47 -7.88 59.55 -5.56
CA LYS A 47 -7.07 58.35 -5.42
C LYS A 47 -7.29 57.75 -4.04
N LEU A 48 -7.80 56.53 -4.01
CA LEU A 48 -8.05 55.82 -2.76
C LEU A 48 -6.76 55.15 -2.29
N HIS A 49 -6.32 55.55 -1.10
CA HIS A 49 -5.34 54.83 -0.30
C HIS A 49 -5.97 54.62 1.08
N ALA A 50 -6.36 53.40 1.41
CA ALA A 50 -7.23 53.13 2.56
C ALA A 50 -6.61 53.54 3.89
N ARG A 51 -5.27 53.48 4.00
CA ARG A 51 -4.48 54.03 5.12
C ARG A 51 -4.75 55.51 5.41
N ASP A 52 -5.03 56.32 4.37
CA ASP A 52 -5.17 57.77 4.49
C ASP A 52 -6.60 58.20 4.85
N LEU A 53 -7.53 57.24 4.95
CA LEU A 53 -8.92 57.49 5.30
C LEU A 53 -9.21 57.22 6.78
N ASN A 54 -10.04 58.08 7.37
CA ASN A 54 -10.64 57.80 8.68
C ASN A 54 -11.70 56.68 8.60
N ASN A 55 -12.04 56.10 9.75
CA ASN A 55 -12.97 54.97 9.83
C ASN A 55 -14.35 55.27 9.23
N SER A 56 -14.87 56.49 9.43
CA SER A 56 -16.17 56.91 8.90
C SER A 56 -16.19 56.94 7.36
N LYS A 57 -15.17 57.53 6.72
CA LYS A 57 -15.06 57.57 5.26
C LYS A 57 -14.84 56.17 4.68
N LEU A 58 -13.98 55.36 5.30
CA LEU A 58 -13.71 53.99 4.85
C LEU A 58 -14.96 53.11 4.94
N ALA A 59 -15.73 53.21 6.04
CA ALA A 59 -16.98 52.48 6.20
C ALA A 59 -18.03 52.85 5.14
N ASN A 60 -18.17 54.13 4.82
CA ASN A 60 -19.10 54.60 3.78
C ASN A 60 -18.76 54.03 2.39
N ILE A 61 -17.46 54.03 2.04
CA ILE A 61 -16.98 53.46 0.78
C ILE A 61 -17.18 51.95 0.78
N MET A 62 -16.84 51.26 1.88
CA MET A 62 -16.97 49.81 1.95
C MET A 62 -18.42 49.33 1.87
N ASN A 63 -19.38 50.04 2.46
CA ASN A 63 -20.80 49.72 2.33
C ASN A 63 -21.24 49.68 0.85
N GLN A 64 -20.75 50.61 0.03
CA GLN A 64 -21.06 50.64 -1.40
C GLN A 64 -20.26 49.59 -2.19
N LEU A 65 -18.99 49.38 -1.85
CA LEU A 65 -18.16 48.35 -2.49
C LEU A 65 -18.68 46.95 -2.21
N ILE A 66 -19.15 46.64 -1.00
CA ILE A 66 -19.75 45.33 -0.66
C ILE A 66 -20.96 45.06 -1.55
N LYS A 67 -21.85 46.04 -1.72
CA LYS A 67 -23.04 45.92 -2.59
C LYS A 67 -22.63 45.68 -4.04
N LEU A 68 -21.75 46.52 -4.56
CA LEU A 68 -21.22 46.39 -5.92
C LEU A 68 -20.60 45.00 -6.16
N CYS A 69 -19.78 44.52 -5.22
CA CYS A 69 -19.12 43.23 -5.34
C CYS A 69 -20.10 42.07 -5.25
N LYS A 70 -21.08 42.11 -4.32
CA LYS A 70 -22.11 41.08 -4.19
C LYS A 70 -22.98 40.98 -5.46
N ASP A 71 -23.41 42.12 -6.01
CA ASP A 71 -24.24 42.17 -7.24
C ASP A 71 -23.51 41.57 -8.44
N LYS A 72 -22.19 41.72 -8.49
CA LYS A 72 -21.32 41.21 -9.56
C LYS A 72 -20.69 39.85 -9.26
N LYS A 73 -21.11 39.17 -8.16
CA LYS A 73 -20.55 37.88 -7.71
C LYS A 73 -19.02 37.89 -7.55
N ILE A 74 -18.48 39.01 -7.08
CA ILE A 74 -17.06 39.19 -6.82
C ILE A 74 -16.74 38.65 -5.43
N GLU A 75 -15.75 37.78 -5.40
CA GLU A 75 -15.32 37.10 -4.20
C GLU A 75 -14.20 37.90 -3.53
N PRO A 76 -14.34 38.33 -2.27
CA PRO A 76 -13.23 38.90 -1.54
C PRO A 76 -12.19 37.81 -1.29
N ILE A 77 -10.93 38.18 -1.09
CA ILE A 77 -9.86 37.24 -0.74
C ILE A 77 -9.11 37.84 0.45
N ILE A 78 -8.97 37.05 1.52
CA ILE A 78 -8.13 37.43 2.66
C ILE A 78 -7.21 36.27 3.03
N ILE A 79 -5.91 36.53 3.01
CA ILE A 79 -4.84 35.57 3.23
C ILE A 79 -4.15 35.91 4.54
N ILE A 80 -4.30 35.02 5.53
CA ILE A 80 -3.92 35.25 6.92
C ILE A 80 -2.75 34.33 7.27
N PRO A 81 -1.56 34.87 7.59
CA PRO A 81 -0.50 34.10 8.23
C PRO A 81 -0.89 33.73 9.67
N LYS A 82 -0.69 32.46 10.09
CA LYS A 82 -0.86 32.10 11.53
C LYS A 82 0.27 32.75 12.35
N ARG A 83 -0.03 33.14 13.61
CA ARG A 83 0.95 33.75 14.55
C ARG A 83 2.24 32.92 14.62
N GLY A 84 3.38 33.56 14.38
CA GLY A 84 4.70 32.94 14.56
C GLY A 84 5.80 33.36 13.58
N PHE A 85 5.52 34.20 12.58
CA PHE A 85 6.60 34.69 11.70
C PHE A 85 7.53 35.62 12.47
N PHE A 86 8.79 35.18 12.67
CA PHE A 86 9.88 36.11 12.92
C PHE A 86 10.12 36.89 11.64
N VAL A 87 9.66 38.14 11.60
CA VAL A 87 9.91 39.03 10.46
C VAL A 87 11.37 39.47 10.55
N ILE A 88 12.24 38.80 9.79
CA ILE A 88 13.64 39.18 9.61
C ILE A 88 13.74 40.26 8.54
N ASP A 89 12.94 40.13 7.48
CA ASP A 89 12.81 41.07 6.36
C ASP A 89 11.34 41.13 5.95
N ASP A 90 10.77 42.33 5.92
CA ASP A 90 9.34 42.56 5.70
C ASP A 90 8.92 42.31 4.25
N ALA A 91 9.76 42.70 3.28
CA ALA A 91 9.53 42.47 1.86
C ALA A 91 9.60 40.96 1.52
N ILE A 92 10.60 40.25 2.03
CA ILE A 92 10.75 38.80 1.80
C ILE A 92 9.61 38.01 2.44
N THR A 93 9.23 38.35 3.68
CA THR A 93 8.13 37.67 4.38
C THR A 93 6.81 37.86 3.63
N TYR A 94 6.57 39.06 3.10
CA TYR A 94 5.39 39.36 2.30
C TYR A 94 5.33 38.56 1.00
N ILE A 95 6.44 38.50 0.24
CA ILE A 95 6.48 37.72 -1.01
C ILE A 95 6.13 36.27 -0.73
N ASN A 96 6.63 35.69 0.36
CA ASN A 96 6.35 34.29 0.70
C ASN A 96 4.87 34.08 1.09
N ILE A 97 4.29 34.97 1.90
CA ILE A 97 2.86 34.93 2.25
C ILE A 97 1.99 35.04 0.99
N MET A 98 2.33 35.98 0.11
CA MET A 98 1.61 36.18 -1.14
C MET A 98 1.73 34.96 -2.05
N ALA A 99 2.95 34.45 -2.26
CA ALA A 99 3.21 33.32 -3.14
C ALA A 99 2.47 32.05 -2.67
N ASP A 100 2.59 31.67 -1.40
CA ASP A 100 1.88 30.51 -0.84
C ASP A 100 0.35 30.70 -0.89
N GLY A 101 -0.12 31.92 -0.66
CA GLY A 101 -1.53 32.27 -0.72
C GLY A 101 -2.13 32.20 -2.11
N ILE A 102 -1.41 32.69 -3.12
CA ILE A 102 -1.78 32.57 -4.53
C ILE A 102 -1.84 31.10 -4.92
N SER A 103 -0.81 30.30 -4.61
CA SER A 103 -0.79 28.87 -4.96
C SER A 103 -2.00 28.13 -4.38
N LYS A 104 -2.31 28.33 -3.10
CA LYS A 104 -3.50 27.71 -2.48
C LYS A 104 -4.82 28.17 -3.10
N LEU A 105 -4.92 29.45 -3.43
CA LEU A 105 -6.11 30.00 -4.08
C LEU A 105 -6.33 29.37 -5.46
N LEU A 106 -5.27 29.23 -6.25
CA LEU A 106 -5.32 28.59 -7.56
C LEU A 106 -5.76 27.13 -7.45
N VAL A 107 -5.26 26.39 -6.44
CA VAL A 107 -5.69 25.01 -6.17
C VAL A 107 -7.19 24.94 -5.88
N LYS A 108 -7.72 25.83 -5.03
CA LYS A 108 -9.17 25.89 -4.73
C LYS A 108 -10.03 26.24 -5.94
N LYS A 109 -9.46 26.83 -6.99
CA LYS A 109 -10.18 27.26 -8.20
C LYS A 109 -9.92 26.35 -9.41
N ILE A 110 -9.24 25.22 -9.22
CA ILE A 110 -9.07 24.19 -10.26
C ILE A 110 -10.45 23.73 -10.75
N GLY A 111 -10.64 23.76 -12.07
CA GLY A 111 -11.90 23.37 -12.73
C GLY A 111 -12.92 24.49 -12.90
N VAL A 112 -12.69 25.65 -12.27
CA VAL A 112 -13.54 26.85 -12.43
C VAL A 112 -12.90 27.88 -13.36
N VAL A 113 -11.56 27.89 -13.46
CA VAL A 113 -10.79 28.84 -14.27
C VAL A 113 -9.66 28.11 -15.00
N ASN A 114 -9.55 28.32 -16.31
CA ASN A 114 -8.46 27.77 -17.13
C ASN A 114 -7.32 28.78 -17.35
N ASP A 115 -7.63 30.08 -17.36
CA ASP A 115 -6.67 31.18 -17.54
C ASP A 115 -6.91 32.27 -16.49
N VAL A 116 -5.88 32.65 -15.74
CA VAL A 116 -5.96 33.65 -14.67
C VAL A 116 -4.89 34.73 -14.79
N THR A 117 -5.28 36.00 -14.64
CA THR A 117 -4.34 37.12 -14.51
C THR A 117 -4.29 37.58 -13.06
N ILE A 118 -3.10 37.61 -12.48
CA ILE A 118 -2.85 37.98 -11.10
C ILE A 118 -2.18 39.35 -11.10
N VAL A 119 -2.88 40.36 -10.57
CA VAL A 119 -2.42 41.75 -10.52
C VAL A 119 -2.07 42.09 -9.08
N ILE A 120 -0.81 42.43 -8.84
CA ILE A 120 -0.25 42.65 -7.49
C ILE A 120 0.26 44.09 -7.38
N GLU A 121 0.00 44.77 -6.28
CA GLU A 121 0.60 46.08 -6.03
C GLU A 121 2.13 46.00 -5.78
N LYS A 122 2.88 46.85 -6.49
CA LYS A 122 4.35 46.95 -6.34
C LYS A 122 4.75 47.73 -5.08
N ARG A 123 5.53 47.08 -4.20
CA ARG A 123 6.28 47.76 -3.13
C ARG A 123 7.44 48.60 -3.68
N LYS A 124 7.70 49.76 -3.05
CA LYS A 124 8.78 50.69 -3.43
C LYS A 124 10.19 50.17 -3.11
N THR A 125 10.34 49.19 -2.23
CA THR A 125 11.61 48.80 -1.60
C THR A 125 12.30 47.58 -2.21
N SER A 126 11.72 46.94 -3.22
CA SER A 126 12.18 45.64 -3.74
C SER A 126 12.36 45.62 -5.26
N SER A 127 13.32 44.82 -5.74
CA SER A 127 13.50 44.56 -7.17
C SER A 127 12.26 43.83 -7.73
N THR A 128 11.80 44.22 -8.92
CA THR A 128 10.57 43.68 -9.51
C THR A 128 10.72 42.22 -9.96
N GLU A 129 11.94 41.81 -10.33
CA GLU A 129 12.25 40.45 -10.82
C GLU A 129 12.16 39.38 -9.72
N ASP A 130 12.45 39.73 -8.46
CA ASP A 130 12.39 38.78 -7.34
C ASP A 130 10.96 38.38 -6.95
N TYR A 131 9.99 39.25 -7.18
CA TYR A 131 8.56 39.00 -6.86
C TYR A 131 7.94 38.00 -7.82
N GLU A 132 8.05 38.28 -9.12
CA GLU A 132 7.45 37.44 -10.16
C GLU A 132 8.04 36.04 -10.10
N LYS A 133 9.36 35.93 -9.97
CA LYS A 133 10.05 34.64 -9.91
C LYS A 133 9.63 33.79 -8.70
N ARG A 134 9.49 34.37 -7.51
CA ARG A 134 9.09 33.61 -6.31
C ARG A 134 7.63 33.16 -6.36
N VAL A 135 6.74 34.01 -6.86
CA VAL A 135 5.33 33.63 -7.05
C VAL A 135 5.23 32.53 -8.10
N GLU A 136 5.99 32.63 -9.19
CA GLU A 136 6.08 31.59 -10.23
C GLU A 136 6.58 30.26 -9.65
N GLU A 137 7.69 30.27 -8.92
CA GLU A 137 8.26 29.08 -8.27
C GLU A 137 7.27 28.40 -7.32
N ALA A 138 6.53 29.17 -6.52
CA ALA A 138 5.54 28.64 -5.60
C ALA A 138 4.34 28.03 -6.34
N ILE A 139 3.90 28.62 -7.45
CA ILE A 139 2.81 28.08 -8.27
C ILE A 139 3.25 26.77 -8.94
N GLU A 140 4.43 26.75 -9.55
CA GLU A 140 4.96 25.56 -10.22
C GLU A 140 5.22 24.40 -9.26
N LYS A 141 5.75 24.69 -8.07
CA LYS A 141 5.90 23.69 -7.00
C LYS A 141 4.57 23.07 -6.61
N GLU A 142 3.53 23.88 -6.44
CA GLU A 142 2.21 23.40 -6.01
C GLU A 142 1.50 22.61 -7.13
N LYS A 143 1.69 22.99 -8.40
CA LYS A 143 1.25 22.21 -9.57
C LYS A 143 1.91 20.82 -9.58
N ALA A 144 3.21 20.76 -9.31
CA ALA A 144 3.96 19.50 -9.28
C ALA A 144 3.54 18.58 -8.12
N ILE A 145 3.35 19.12 -6.91
CA ILE A 145 2.94 18.35 -5.72
C ILE A 145 1.55 17.72 -5.91
N ASN A 146 0.61 18.49 -6.47
CA ASN A 146 -0.77 18.04 -6.62
C ASN A 146 -1.02 17.28 -7.95
N GLY A 147 0.01 17.05 -8.77
CA GLY A 147 -0.11 16.30 -10.03
C GLY A 147 -0.96 17.00 -11.11
N ILE A 148 -1.10 18.32 -11.02
CA ILE A 148 -1.96 19.12 -11.91
C ILE A 148 -1.07 19.72 -13.00
N SER A 149 -0.63 18.91 -13.94
CA SER A 149 0.39 19.38 -14.89
C SER A 149 -0.12 20.32 -15.98
N ASN A 150 -1.44 20.54 -16.21
CA ASN A 150 -1.88 21.22 -17.44
C ASN A 150 -3.12 22.14 -17.45
N ASN A 151 -3.80 22.45 -16.33
CA ASN A 151 -5.14 23.08 -16.44
C ASN A 151 -5.25 24.58 -16.13
N ILE A 152 -4.23 25.25 -15.57
CA ILE A 152 -4.31 26.70 -15.27
C ILE A 152 -3.11 27.41 -15.87
N ARG A 153 -3.34 28.23 -16.90
CA ARG A 153 -2.36 29.23 -17.36
C ARG A 153 -2.50 30.48 -16.51
N HIS A 154 -1.38 31.01 -16.04
CA HIS A 154 -1.38 32.21 -15.21
C HIS A 154 -0.48 33.30 -15.82
N THR A 155 -0.82 34.55 -15.55
CA THR A 155 -0.01 35.71 -15.92
C THR A 155 0.08 36.63 -14.71
N ILE A 156 1.30 36.95 -14.29
CA ILE A 156 1.57 37.85 -13.17
C ILE A 156 1.81 39.25 -13.74
N VAL A 157 1.13 40.26 -13.17
CA VAL A 157 1.26 41.66 -13.57
C VAL A 157 1.49 42.52 -12.33
N MET A 158 2.64 43.18 -12.26
CA MET A 158 2.94 44.14 -11.21
C MET A 158 2.32 45.51 -11.54
N GLY A 159 1.32 45.91 -10.75
CA GLY A 159 0.61 47.17 -10.87
C GLY A 159 0.99 48.19 -9.81
N ASN A 160 0.29 49.32 -9.80
CA ASN A 160 0.40 50.36 -8.79
C ASN A 160 -0.97 51.00 -8.53
N LYS A 161 -1.07 51.87 -7.51
CA LYS A 161 -2.32 52.57 -7.14
C LYS A 161 -2.88 53.53 -8.20
N ASN A 162 -2.33 53.59 -9.42
CA ASN A 162 -3.01 54.23 -10.55
C ASN A 162 -4.07 53.31 -11.18
N ASP A 163 -4.01 52.00 -10.92
CA ASP A 163 -5.13 51.10 -11.22
C ASP A 163 -6.18 51.19 -10.11
N VAL A 164 -7.37 51.68 -10.45
CA VAL A 164 -8.50 51.81 -9.52
C VAL A 164 -8.93 50.46 -8.93
N LEU A 165 -8.69 49.34 -9.63
CA LEU A 165 -9.00 48.00 -9.12
C LEU A 165 -8.03 47.57 -8.01
N LEU A 166 -6.76 47.97 -8.06
CA LEU A 166 -5.83 47.77 -6.94
C LEU A 166 -6.21 48.64 -5.74
N GLN A 167 -6.79 49.83 -5.97
CA GLN A 167 -7.33 50.63 -4.87
C GLN A 167 -8.51 49.95 -4.15
N VAL A 168 -9.34 49.17 -4.88
CA VAL A 168 -10.39 48.35 -4.26
C VAL A 168 -9.78 47.22 -3.43
N ALA A 169 -8.71 46.58 -3.92
CA ALA A 169 -7.98 45.56 -3.17
C ALA A 169 -7.40 46.13 -1.85
N ASP A 170 -6.79 47.32 -1.90
CA ASP A 170 -6.32 48.08 -0.73
C ASP A 170 -7.44 48.31 0.29
N ALA A 171 -8.60 48.77 -0.18
CA ALA A 171 -9.76 49.01 0.69
C ALA A 171 -10.25 47.75 1.41
N ILE A 172 -10.28 46.60 0.72
CA ILE A 172 -10.67 45.31 1.29
C ILE A 172 -9.65 44.84 2.33
N VAL A 173 -8.37 44.74 1.96
CA VAL A 173 -7.33 44.22 2.87
C VAL A 173 -7.12 45.13 4.07
N HIS A 174 -7.18 46.45 3.88
CA HIS A 174 -6.99 47.42 4.96
C HIS A 174 -8.20 47.48 5.90
N THR A 175 -9.42 47.34 5.38
CA THR A 175 -10.62 47.22 6.23
C THR A 175 -10.54 45.97 7.09
N PHE A 176 -10.16 44.82 6.52
CA PHE A 176 -9.92 43.60 7.29
C PHE A 176 -8.86 43.82 8.38
N TYR A 177 -7.72 44.41 8.01
CA TYR A 177 -6.63 44.68 8.94
C TYR A 177 -7.05 45.56 10.14
N ARG A 178 -7.86 46.60 9.92
CA ARG A 178 -8.38 47.45 11.01
C ARG A 178 -9.33 46.70 11.92
N LEU A 179 -10.28 45.96 11.34
CA LEU A 179 -11.29 45.21 12.11
C LEU A 179 -10.70 44.04 12.92
N ASP A 180 -9.58 43.48 12.47
CA ASP A 180 -8.87 42.37 13.13
C ASP A 180 -7.91 42.84 14.24
N ASN A 181 -7.30 44.03 14.11
CA ASN A 181 -6.28 44.50 15.06
C ASN A 181 -6.76 45.59 16.04
N ASP A 182 -7.51 46.61 15.59
CA ASP A 182 -7.99 47.69 16.46
C ASP A 182 -9.19 48.43 15.84
N ARG A 183 -10.40 48.22 16.38
CA ARG A 183 -11.62 48.91 15.92
C ARG A 183 -11.63 50.41 16.23
N ASN A 184 -10.75 50.87 17.12
CA ASN A 184 -10.57 52.27 17.52
C ASN A 184 -9.27 52.85 16.93
N TYR A 185 -8.84 52.35 15.77
CA TYR A 185 -7.66 52.87 15.05
C TYR A 185 -7.67 54.39 14.84
N ASP A 186 -8.86 55.01 14.89
CA ASP A 186 -9.10 56.44 14.79
C ASP A 186 -10.03 56.90 15.93
N SER A 187 -10.06 58.21 16.16
CA SER A 187 -10.95 58.96 17.07
C SER A 187 -12.45 58.68 16.87
N GLN A 188 -12.83 58.19 15.69
CA GLN A 188 -14.20 57.76 15.34
C GLN A 188 -14.20 56.24 15.14
N PRO A 189 -15.12 55.49 15.79
CA PRO A 189 -15.21 54.05 15.60
C PRO A 189 -15.68 53.70 14.18
N PHE A 190 -15.29 52.52 13.70
CA PHE A 190 -15.81 51.98 12.44
C PHE A 190 -17.31 51.64 12.58
N ASP A 191 -18.11 51.93 11.57
CA ASP A 191 -19.57 51.66 11.58
C ASP A 191 -19.83 50.16 11.81
N GLU A 192 -20.59 49.83 12.87
CA GLU A 192 -20.78 48.46 13.32
C GLU A 192 -21.60 47.62 12.33
N LYS A 193 -22.59 48.24 11.66
CA LYS A 193 -23.42 47.54 10.68
C LYS A 193 -22.57 47.15 9.47
N VAL A 194 -21.76 48.08 8.96
CA VAL A 194 -20.84 47.80 7.84
C VAL A 194 -19.76 46.81 8.25
N ALA A 195 -19.24 46.88 9.48
CA ALA A 195 -18.25 45.93 9.98
C ALA A 195 -18.80 44.49 10.03
N ASN A 196 -20.04 44.30 10.49
CA ASN A 196 -20.67 42.99 10.53
C ASN A 196 -20.94 42.47 9.12
N GLU A 197 -21.46 43.31 8.23
CA GLU A 197 -21.71 42.92 6.83
C GLU A 197 -20.40 42.56 6.11
N PHE A 198 -19.33 43.31 6.34
CA PHE A 198 -18.00 43.01 5.78
C PHE A 198 -17.47 41.68 6.30
N LYS A 199 -17.61 41.39 7.60
CA LYS A 199 -17.18 40.12 8.19
C LYS A 199 -17.92 38.94 7.60
N GLU A 200 -19.25 39.02 7.50
CA GLU A 200 -20.08 37.99 6.87
C GLU A 200 -19.67 37.76 5.41
N TRP A 201 -19.38 38.84 4.67
CA TRP A 201 -18.97 38.77 3.27
C TRP A 201 -17.60 38.09 3.10
N VAL A 202 -16.65 38.38 3.98
CA VAL A 202 -15.27 37.89 3.89
C VAL A 202 -15.08 36.49 4.47
N GLU A 203 -15.86 36.09 5.48
CA GLU A 203 -15.65 34.84 6.24
C GLU A 203 -15.46 33.59 5.36
N PRO A 204 -16.29 33.33 4.33
CA PRO A 204 -16.15 32.14 3.49
C PRO A 204 -14.87 32.12 2.65
N TYR A 205 -14.22 33.27 2.48
CA TYR A 205 -13.09 33.47 1.57
C TYR A 205 -11.77 33.74 2.28
N LYS A 206 -11.72 33.52 3.61
CA LYS A 206 -10.48 33.54 4.38
C LYS A 206 -9.64 32.30 4.08
N MET A 207 -8.34 32.50 3.94
CA MET A 207 -7.36 31.44 3.77
C MET A 207 -6.25 31.59 4.79
N TYR A 208 -5.92 30.51 5.49
CA TYR A 208 -4.83 30.50 6.45
C TYR A 208 -3.57 29.85 5.84
N LEU A 209 -2.44 30.55 5.96
CA LEU A 209 -1.13 30.02 5.59
C LEU A 209 -0.49 29.34 6.79
N TYR A 210 -0.36 28.01 6.70
CA TYR A 210 0.30 27.17 7.68
C TYR A 210 1.62 26.70 7.07
N THR A 211 2.74 27.20 7.59
CA THR A 211 4.03 26.51 7.44
C THR A 211 4.08 25.44 8.53
N GLN A 212 3.98 24.17 8.13
CA GLN A 212 3.81 22.96 8.96
C GLN A 212 2.43 22.82 9.62
N SER A 213 1.49 22.17 8.92
CA SER A 213 0.24 21.69 9.52
C SER A 213 0.57 20.64 10.59
N SER A 214 -0.04 20.75 11.78
CA SER A 214 -0.03 19.63 12.72
C SER A 214 -0.70 18.41 12.08
N VAL A 215 -0.40 17.19 12.55
CA VAL A 215 -1.05 15.99 12.01
C VAL A 215 -2.56 16.08 12.19
N LYS A 216 -3.02 16.63 13.32
CA LYS A 216 -4.42 16.96 13.57
C LYS A 216 -5.00 17.87 12.49
N ASP A 217 -4.37 19.01 12.20
CA ASP A 217 -4.86 19.96 11.21
C ASP A 217 -4.93 19.32 9.82
N THR A 218 -3.92 18.51 9.48
CA THR A 218 -3.90 17.73 8.23
C THR A 218 -5.07 16.76 8.13
N ILE A 219 -5.41 16.06 9.21
CA ILE A 219 -6.57 15.15 9.24
C ILE A 219 -7.87 15.95 9.05
N LEU A 220 -8.01 17.11 9.71
CA LEU A 220 -9.20 17.96 9.56
C LEU A 220 -9.33 18.52 8.14
N ASP A 221 -8.23 18.92 7.52
CA ASP A 221 -8.22 19.37 6.12
C ASP A 221 -8.67 18.24 5.18
N LEU A 222 -8.12 17.03 5.33
CA LEU A 222 -8.54 15.86 4.56
C LEU A 222 -10.04 15.54 4.75
N LEU A 223 -10.59 15.72 5.96
CA LEU A 223 -12.02 15.54 6.21
C LEU A 223 -12.87 16.60 5.51
N ASN A 224 -12.39 17.85 5.45
CA ASN A 224 -13.07 18.95 4.77
C ASN A 224 -13.04 18.77 3.24
N ASP A 225 -11.94 18.25 2.72
CA ASP A 225 -11.76 17.97 1.29
C ASP A 225 -12.49 16.68 0.84
N GLY A 226 -13.05 15.91 1.79
CA GLY A 226 -13.77 14.67 1.52
C GLY A 226 -12.88 13.44 1.31
N ASP A 227 -11.57 13.57 1.60
CA ASP A 227 -10.54 12.53 1.56
C ASP A 227 -10.55 11.66 2.84
N TYR A 228 -11.73 11.14 3.20
CA TYR A 228 -11.97 10.40 4.45
C TYR A 228 -11.04 9.18 4.66
N HIS A 229 -10.65 8.48 3.59
CA HIS A 229 -9.76 7.32 3.68
C HIS A 229 -8.35 7.71 4.14
N LYS A 230 -7.78 8.80 3.58
CA LYS A 230 -6.48 9.33 4.01
C LYS A 230 -6.54 9.88 5.42
N ALA A 231 -7.63 10.56 5.77
CA ALA A 231 -7.87 11.06 7.12
C ALA A 231 -7.87 9.91 8.14
N LEU A 232 -8.59 8.83 7.83
CA LEU A 232 -8.67 7.64 8.70
C LEU A 232 -7.31 6.93 8.83
N MET A 233 -6.58 6.73 7.73
CA MET A 233 -5.23 6.13 7.79
C MET A 233 -4.26 6.94 8.64
N LYS A 234 -4.22 8.27 8.46
CA LYS A 234 -3.38 9.16 9.28
C LYS A 234 -3.81 9.15 10.75
N TYR A 235 -5.11 9.09 11.01
CA TYR A 235 -5.60 8.99 12.38
C TYR A 235 -5.10 7.70 13.04
N VAL A 236 -5.24 6.53 12.39
CA VAL A 236 -4.74 5.24 12.92
C VAL A 236 -3.24 5.30 13.19
N GLU A 237 -2.47 5.88 12.27
CA GLU A 237 -1.00 5.96 12.40
C GLU A 237 -0.53 6.84 13.56
N TYR A 238 -1.26 7.92 13.86
CA TYR A 238 -0.81 8.98 14.77
C TYR A 238 -1.61 9.12 16.07
N LYS A 239 -2.76 8.43 16.23
CA LYS A 239 -3.62 8.56 17.42
C LYS A 239 -2.84 8.44 18.74
N GLU A 240 -2.00 7.41 18.87
CA GLU A 240 -1.23 7.17 20.09
C GLU A 240 0.05 8.02 20.18
N LYS A 241 0.52 8.56 19.04
CA LYS A 241 1.75 9.35 18.94
C LYS A 241 1.51 10.83 19.21
N ASP A 242 0.30 11.32 18.96
CA ASP A 242 -0.07 12.73 19.08
C ASP A 242 -1.44 12.89 19.78
N LYS A 243 -1.43 13.35 21.03
CA LYS A 243 -2.64 13.63 21.82
C LYS A 243 -3.60 14.61 21.13
N SER A 244 -3.11 15.46 20.24
CA SER A 244 -3.97 16.37 19.47
C SER A 244 -4.81 15.63 18.42
N VAL A 245 -4.30 14.52 17.88
CA VAL A 245 -5.01 13.59 16.98
C VAL A 245 -6.03 12.77 17.78
N GLU A 246 -5.68 12.30 18.97
CA GLU A 246 -6.63 11.61 19.86
C GLU A 246 -7.86 12.50 20.17
N ARG A 247 -7.66 13.80 20.39
CA ARG A 247 -8.75 14.74 20.69
C ARG A 247 -9.75 14.95 19.56
N ILE A 248 -9.43 14.55 18.32
CA ILE A 248 -10.36 14.65 17.18
C ILE A 248 -11.07 13.33 16.88
N THR A 249 -10.93 12.31 17.74
CA THR A 249 -11.62 11.01 17.63
C THR A 249 -13.11 11.20 17.37
N ASP A 250 -13.83 11.91 18.25
CA ASP A 250 -15.28 12.09 18.11
C ASP A 250 -15.66 12.77 16.78
N ILE A 251 -14.93 13.81 16.39
CA ILE A 251 -15.16 14.55 15.13
C ILE A 251 -15.00 13.64 13.92
N LEU A 252 -13.93 12.83 13.90
CA LEU A 252 -13.67 11.89 12.80
C LEU A 252 -14.81 10.88 12.65
N PHE A 253 -15.17 10.20 13.73
CA PHE A 253 -16.19 9.14 13.68
C PHE A 253 -17.62 9.67 13.48
N GLU A 254 -17.92 10.88 13.97
CA GLU A 254 -19.15 11.58 13.63
C GLU A 254 -19.23 11.84 12.12
N ARG A 255 -18.17 12.41 11.53
CA ARG A 255 -18.12 12.70 10.09
C ARG A 255 -18.25 11.44 9.24
N LEU A 256 -17.62 10.34 9.64
CA LEU A 256 -17.77 9.03 8.96
C LEU A 256 -19.20 8.50 9.08
N SER A 257 -19.82 8.64 10.26
CA SER A 257 -21.19 8.17 10.52
C SER A 257 -22.24 8.95 9.73
N LEU A 258 -21.97 10.21 9.35
CA LEU A 258 -22.85 11.02 8.51
C LEU A 258 -22.81 10.67 7.00
N LEU A 259 -21.81 9.90 6.53
CA LEU A 259 -21.68 9.56 5.10
C LEU A 259 -22.80 8.63 4.63
N PRO A 260 -23.27 8.70 3.38
CA PRO A 260 -24.12 7.63 2.83
C PRO A 260 -23.44 6.26 2.94
N GLN A 261 -24.22 5.18 3.18
CA GLN A 261 -23.66 3.85 3.48
C GLN A 261 -22.66 3.36 2.41
N LEU A 262 -23.00 3.54 1.13
CA LEU A 262 -22.10 3.19 0.03
C LEU A 262 -20.77 3.96 0.10
N ARG A 263 -20.80 5.25 0.46
CA ARG A 263 -19.59 6.07 0.59
C ARG A 263 -18.74 5.66 1.79
N LEU A 264 -19.37 5.31 2.92
CA LEU A 264 -18.66 4.74 4.07
C LEU A 264 -17.97 3.43 3.69
N ASN A 265 -18.65 2.55 2.97
CA ASN A 265 -18.09 1.28 2.50
C ASN A 265 -16.88 1.50 1.59
N VAL A 266 -16.95 2.43 0.63
CA VAL A 266 -15.81 2.80 -0.24
C VAL A 266 -14.61 3.30 0.58
N VAL A 267 -14.84 4.11 1.61
CA VAL A 267 -13.77 4.61 2.49
C VAL A 267 -13.08 3.45 3.20
N LEU A 268 -13.84 2.57 3.87
CA LEU A 268 -13.29 1.41 4.57
C LEU A 268 -12.56 0.46 3.61
N GLN A 269 -13.13 0.25 2.42
CA GLN A 269 -12.56 -0.65 1.42
C GLN A 269 -11.24 -0.10 0.88
N THR A 270 -11.15 1.21 0.65
CA THR A 270 -9.91 1.85 0.20
C THR A 270 -8.78 1.71 1.23
N VAL A 271 -9.11 1.87 2.52
CA VAL A 271 -8.13 1.68 3.60
C VAL A 271 -7.66 0.21 3.67
N LEU A 272 -8.60 -0.73 3.70
CA LEU A 272 -8.27 -2.16 3.81
C LEU A 272 -7.57 -2.71 2.57
N ASN A 273 -7.94 -2.27 1.36
CA ASN A 273 -7.22 -2.59 0.13
C ASN A 273 -5.76 -2.11 0.18
N SER A 274 -5.52 -0.91 0.73
CA SER A 274 -4.16 -0.38 0.87
C SER A 274 -3.29 -1.27 1.76
N TYR A 275 -3.85 -1.79 2.85
CA TYR A 275 -3.17 -2.76 3.71
C TYR A 275 -3.00 -4.12 3.03
N TYR A 276 -4.03 -4.60 2.34
CA TYR A 276 -3.98 -5.86 1.61
C TYR A 276 -2.91 -5.85 0.52
N ASP A 277 -2.84 -4.79 -0.30
CA ASP A 277 -1.84 -4.66 -1.37
C ASP A 277 -0.43 -4.56 -0.81
N ALA A 278 -0.23 -3.82 0.30
CA ALA A 278 1.05 -3.76 0.98
C ALA A 278 1.57 -5.14 1.39
N ILE A 279 0.68 -6.02 1.88
CA ILE A 279 1.03 -7.36 2.36
C ILE A 279 1.14 -8.37 1.21
N ASN A 280 0.15 -8.39 0.33
CA ASN A 280 -0.01 -9.42 -0.70
C ASN A 280 0.84 -9.14 -1.96
N ILE A 281 0.94 -7.88 -2.37
CA ILE A 281 1.67 -7.49 -3.59
C ILE A 281 3.09 -7.05 -3.23
N TYR A 282 3.22 -6.06 -2.34
CA TYR A 282 4.52 -5.42 -2.05
C TYR A 282 5.34 -6.13 -0.98
N ARG A 283 4.79 -7.16 -0.31
CA ARG A 283 5.46 -7.97 0.72
C ARG A 283 6.04 -7.13 1.87
N LYS A 284 5.37 -6.03 2.22
CA LYS A 284 5.70 -5.17 3.36
C LYS A 284 5.19 -5.75 4.68
N LEU A 285 5.68 -6.94 5.03
CA LEU A 285 5.13 -7.75 6.11
C LEU A 285 5.27 -7.11 7.50
N ASN A 286 6.19 -6.16 7.70
CA ASN A 286 6.43 -5.56 9.03
C ASN A 286 5.84 -4.16 9.21
N GLU A 287 5.24 -3.57 8.17
CA GLU A 287 4.84 -2.15 8.20
C GLU A 287 3.41 -1.90 8.69
N PHE A 288 2.50 -2.87 8.55
CA PHE A 288 1.05 -2.62 8.73
C PHE A 288 0.36 -3.54 9.74
N GLU A 289 1.09 -4.46 10.39
CA GLU A 289 0.49 -5.42 11.33
C GLU A 289 -0.25 -4.70 12.47
N TYR A 290 0.39 -3.69 13.05
CA TYR A 290 -0.14 -2.94 14.17
C TYR A 290 -1.39 -2.14 13.78
N GLU A 291 -1.35 -1.49 12.62
CA GLU A 291 -2.43 -0.67 12.07
C GLU A 291 -3.69 -1.52 11.80
N ILE A 292 -3.53 -2.74 11.27
CA ILE A 292 -4.66 -3.63 10.99
C ILE A 292 -5.28 -4.16 12.28
N ILE A 293 -4.45 -4.54 13.27
CA ILE A 293 -4.94 -4.96 14.60
C ILE A 293 -5.74 -3.82 15.22
N LYS A 294 -5.20 -2.60 15.22
CA LYS A 294 -5.90 -1.40 15.70
C LYS A 294 -7.19 -1.14 14.94
N PHE A 295 -7.18 -1.36 13.63
CA PHE A 295 -8.39 -1.20 12.83
C PHE A 295 -9.50 -2.15 13.30
N LEU A 296 -9.17 -3.42 13.58
CA LEU A 296 -10.12 -4.43 14.05
C LEU A 296 -10.57 -4.26 15.51
N GLU A 297 -9.63 -4.01 16.41
CA GLU A 297 -9.86 -4.03 17.85
C GLU A 297 -10.35 -2.69 18.41
N GLU A 298 -10.15 -1.59 17.67
CA GLU A 298 -10.43 -0.25 18.17
C GLU A 298 -11.26 0.58 17.19
N ILE A 299 -10.82 0.71 15.93
CA ILE A 299 -11.48 1.60 14.95
C ILE A 299 -12.88 1.10 14.58
N LEU A 300 -13.00 -0.16 14.16
CA LEU A 300 -14.30 -0.71 13.79
C LEU A 300 -15.27 -0.76 14.98
N PRO A 301 -14.86 -1.15 16.20
CA PRO A 301 -15.74 -1.07 17.38
C PRO A 301 -16.21 0.35 17.69
N LEU A 302 -15.32 1.36 17.64
CA LEU A 302 -15.71 2.76 17.85
C LEU A 302 -16.70 3.25 16.78
N LEU A 303 -16.44 2.92 15.51
CA LEU A 303 -17.35 3.24 14.42
C LEU A 303 -18.69 2.55 14.60
N SER A 304 -18.72 1.26 14.95
CA SER A 304 -19.94 0.49 15.20
C SER A 304 -20.80 1.12 16.29
N GLN A 305 -20.19 1.59 17.38
CA GLN A 305 -20.92 2.28 18.46
C GLN A 305 -21.47 3.64 17.99
N LYS A 306 -20.69 4.40 17.21
CA LYS A 306 -21.14 5.69 16.69
C LYS A 306 -22.25 5.53 15.66
N LEU A 307 -22.21 4.52 14.78
CA LEU A 307 -23.26 4.27 13.79
C LEU A 307 -24.65 4.10 14.41
N GLN A 308 -24.74 3.43 15.57
CA GLN A 308 -26.00 3.28 16.31
C GLN A 308 -26.61 4.63 16.74
N GLN A 309 -25.80 5.67 16.91
CA GLN A 309 -26.26 7.02 17.28
C GLN A 309 -26.81 7.82 16.09
N TYR A 310 -26.63 7.33 14.86
CA TYR A 310 -27.01 7.98 13.61
C TYR A 310 -27.98 7.12 12.78
N ASP A 311 -28.82 6.32 13.44
CA ASP A 311 -29.83 5.43 12.82
C ASP A 311 -29.25 4.45 11.79
N LYS A 312 -27.99 4.04 11.97
CA LYS A 312 -27.33 3.04 11.15
C LYS A 312 -27.06 1.77 11.92
N ARG A 313 -26.99 0.67 11.17
CA ARG A 313 -26.84 -0.67 11.73
C ARG A 313 -25.35 -1.04 11.79
N PRO A 314 -24.83 -1.47 12.94
CA PRO A 314 -23.52 -2.09 13.06
C PRO A 314 -23.23 -3.17 12.01
N GLU A 315 -24.29 -3.87 11.60
CA GLU A 315 -24.25 -4.92 10.60
C GLU A 315 -23.73 -4.44 9.25
N ASP A 316 -23.94 -3.16 8.92
CA ASP A 316 -23.56 -2.60 7.62
C ASP A 316 -22.02 -2.51 7.41
N ILE A 317 -21.21 -2.78 8.46
CA ILE A 317 -19.74 -2.82 8.41
C ILE A 317 -19.14 -4.19 8.78
N ILE A 318 -19.94 -5.25 8.95
CA ILE A 318 -19.44 -6.60 9.30
C ILE A 318 -18.41 -7.11 8.28
N TRP A 319 -18.62 -6.82 6.99
CA TRP A 319 -17.70 -7.18 5.91
C TRP A 319 -16.29 -6.61 6.15
N ALA A 320 -16.17 -5.44 6.76
CA ALA A 320 -14.87 -4.81 7.04
C ALA A 320 -14.09 -5.55 8.13
N TYR A 321 -14.77 -6.11 9.13
CA TYR A 321 -14.16 -7.02 10.11
C TYR A 321 -13.65 -8.30 9.43
N CYS A 322 -14.51 -8.92 8.60
CA CYS A 322 -14.14 -10.14 7.87
C CYS A 322 -12.92 -9.90 6.98
N TYR A 323 -12.88 -8.76 6.29
CA TYR A 323 -11.75 -8.40 5.45
C TYR A 323 -10.48 -8.12 6.28
N GLY A 324 -10.57 -7.41 7.41
CA GLY A 324 -9.43 -7.20 8.30
C GLY A 324 -8.85 -8.51 8.84
N TYR A 325 -9.68 -9.46 9.28
CA TYR A 325 -9.23 -10.80 9.69
C TYR A 325 -8.54 -11.54 8.53
N MET A 326 -9.12 -11.50 7.33
CA MET A 326 -8.54 -12.11 6.14
C MET A 326 -7.14 -11.53 5.82
N ILE A 327 -6.96 -10.21 5.99
CA ILE A 327 -5.66 -9.54 5.78
C ILE A 327 -4.63 -10.04 6.80
N LEU A 328 -4.97 -10.10 8.10
CA LEU A 328 -4.07 -10.61 9.14
C LEU A 328 -3.69 -12.08 8.92
N LEU A 329 -4.65 -12.93 8.55
CA LEU A 329 -4.36 -14.34 8.24
C LEU A 329 -3.44 -14.48 7.02
N THR A 330 -3.64 -13.64 6.00
CA THR A 330 -2.74 -13.55 4.84
C THR A 330 -1.33 -13.15 5.28
N LEU A 331 -1.21 -12.12 6.14
CA LEU A 331 0.04 -11.66 6.70
C LEU A 331 0.80 -12.78 7.44
N TYR A 332 0.12 -13.48 8.35
CA TYR A 332 0.76 -14.51 9.16
C TYR A 332 1.13 -15.75 8.37
N ASN A 333 0.36 -16.11 7.33
CA ASN A 333 0.79 -17.12 6.37
C ASN A 333 2.07 -16.72 5.62
N HIS A 334 2.19 -15.46 5.18
CA HIS A 334 3.41 -14.98 4.53
C HIS A 334 4.61 -14.86 5.47
N LYS A 335 4.38 -14.52 6.74
CA LYS A 335 5.42 -14.53 7.77
C LYS A 335 5.79 -15.95 8.21
N GLY A 336 4.96 -16.96 7.98
CA GLY A 336 5.13 -18.28 8.60
C GLY A 336 4.96 -18.24 10.12
N ASP A 337 4.22 -17.26 10.66
CA ASP A 337 3.93 -17.14 12.09
C ASP A 337 2.72 -17.98 12.46
N ILE A 338 2.98 -19.25 12.78
CA ILE A 338 1.92 -20.24 13.03
C ILE A 338 1.09 -19.87 14.26
N LYS A 339 1.73 -19.36 15.32
CA LYS A 339 1.04 -19.08 16.59
C LYS A 339 0.07 -17.91 16.45
N LYS A 340 0.50 -16.81 15.82
CA LYS A 340 -0.37 -15.67 15.57
C LYS A 340 -1.49 -16.01 14.59
N PHE A 341 -1.21 -16.81 13.57
CA PHE A 341 -2.25 -17.30 12.66
C PHE A 341 -3.35 -18.05 13.43
N GLU A 342 -2.99 -19.02 14.28
CA GLU A 342 -3.98 -19.80 15.06
C GLU A 342 -4.81 -18.89 15.98
N SER A 343 -4.18 -17.93 16.66
CA SER A 343 -4.91 -16.97 17.51
C SER A 343 -5.94 -16.18 16.69
N VAL A 344 -5.49 -15.53 15.61
CA VAL A 344 -6.36 -14.69 14.78
C VAL A 344 -7.43 -15.51 14.07
N TYR A 345 -7.13 -16.73 13.67
CA TYR A 345 -8.12 -17.62 13.05
C TYR A 345 -9.23 -17.98 14.04
N ASN A 346 -8.88 -18.29 15.28
CA ASN A 346 -9.86 -18.55 16.35
C ASN A 346 -10.73 -17.32 16.65
N ASP A 347 -10.13 -16.13 16.65
CA ASP A 347 -10.87 -14.89 16.89
C ASP A 347 -11.80 -14.56 15.70
N ALA A 348 -11.32 -14.77 14.47
CA ALA A 348 -12.14 -14.67 13.27
C ALA A 348 -13.31 -15.67 13.31
N GLU A 349 -13.09 -16.94 13.64
CA GLU A 349 -14.18 -17.93 13.74
C GLU A 349 -15.21 -17.57 14.82
N LYS A 350 -14.78 -17.07 15.98
CA LYS A 350 -15.70 -16.60 17.03
C LYS A 350 -16.52 -15.41 16.54
N PHE A 351 -15.88 -14.45 15.87
CA PHE A 351 -16.56 -13.30 15.30
C PHE A 351 -17.59 -13.71 14.24
N LEU A 352 -17.16 -14.54 13.28
CA LEU A 352 -17.99 -15.03 12.16
C LEU A 352 -19.20 -15.85 12.65
N LYS A 353 -19.07 -16.61 13.74
CA LYS A 353 -20.21 -17.32 14.36
C LYS A 353 -21.22 -16.37 14.99
N LYS A 354 -20.78 -15.22 15.51
CA LYS A 354 -21.63 -14.22 16.16
C LYS A 354 -22.29 -13.28 15.16
N ALA A 355 -21.58 -12.88 14.11
CA ALA A 355 -22.02 -11.88 13.14
C ALA A 355 -23.23 -12.32 12.28
N GLY A 356 -23.48 -13.62 12.18
CA GLY A 356 -24.46 -14.16 11.23
C GLY A 356 -23.89 -14.22 9.81
N PHE A 357 -24.59 -14.91 8.91
CA PHE A 357 -24.17 -15.08 7.52
C PHE A 357 -24.96 -14.15 6.60
N ASP A 358 -24.25 -13.42 5.73
CA ASP A 358 -24.83 -12.67 4.62
C ASP A 358 -24.03 -12.93 3.32
N LEU A 359 -24.63 -12.57 2.18
CA LEU A 359 -23.98 -12.78 0.87
C LEU A 359 -22.82 -11.80 0.60
N ASP A 360 -22.80 -10.65 1.26
CA ASP A 360 -21.76 -9.63 1.11
C ASP A 360 -20.44 -10.08 1.79
N THR A 361 -20.54 -10.92 2.81
CA THR A 361 -19.42 -11.46 3.58
C THR A 361 -18.93 -12.81 3.07
N LEU A 362 -19.75 -13.55 2.31
CA LEU A 362 -19.44 -14.87 1.76
C LEU A 362 -18.03 -14.97 1.12
N PRO A 363 -17.55 -14.01 0.31
CA PRO A 363 -16.20 -14.07 -0.24
C PRO A 363 -15.10 -14.16 0.82
N TYR A 364 -15.24 -13.44 1.94
CA TYR A 364 -14.27 -13.46 3.04
C TYR A 364 -14.34 -14.76 3.83
N TYR A 365 -15.55 -15.31 4.07
CA TYR A 365 -15.72 -16.62 4.70
C TYR A 365 -15.00 -17.72 3.93
N ILE A 366 -15.18 -17.75 2.59
CA ILE A 366 -14.50 -18.73 1.74
C ILE A 366 -12.99 -18.52 1.81
N ARG A 367 -12.52 -17.27 1.65
CA ARG A 367 -11.08 -16.96 1.62
C ARG A 367 -10.38 -17.24 2.94
N ILE A 368 -11.03 -17.00 4.09
CA ILE A 368 -10.50 -17.36 5.42
C ILE A 368 -10.29 -18.87 5.54
N ASN A 369 -11.22 -19.68 5.03
CA ASN A 369 -11.08 -21.13 5.00
C ASN A 369 -9.95 -21.58 4.05
N VAL A 370 -9.80 -20.94 2.89
CA VAL A 370 -8.65 -21.19 1.99
C VAL A 370 -7.33 -20.89 2.69
N LEU A 371 -7.23 -19.76 3.41
CA LEU A 371 -6.05 -19.40 4.19
C LEU A 371 -5.74 -20.42 5.30
N ARG A 372 -6.77 -21.04 5.90
CA ARG A 372 -6.60 -22.16 6.84
C ARG A 372 -6.04 -23.40 6.14
N GLY A 373 -6.50 -23.73 4.94
CA GLY A 373 -5.93 -24.82 4.13
C GLY A 373 -4.45 -24.61 3.80
N VAL A 374 -4.07 -23.39 3.41
CA VAL A 374 -2.66 -22.99 3.19
C VAL A 374 -1.85 -23.14 4.48
N HIS A 375 -2.41 -22.68 5.60
CA HIS A 375 -1.76 -22.77 6.89
C HIS A 375 -1.52 -24.22 7.34
N LEU A 376 -2.51 -25.11 7.17
CA LEU A 376 -2.36 -26.53 7.45
C LEU A 376 -1.29 -27.18 6.56
N THR A 377 -1.22 -26.78 5.29
CA THR A 377 -0.16 -27.23 4.37
C THR A 377 1.22 -26.78 4.85
N ASN A 378 1.36 -25.54 5.31
CA ASN A 378 2.61 -25.02 5.90
C ASN A 378 3.00 -25.74 7.21
N GLN A 379 2.02 -26.31 7.92
CA GLN A 379 2.24 -27.16 9.09
C GLN A 379 2.44 -28.64 8.76
N TYR A 380 2.54 -29.02 7.48
CA TYR A 380 2.68 -30.43 7.05
C TYR A 380 1.46 -31.30 7.42
N ALA A 381 0.32 -30.68 7.75
CA ALA A 381 -0.93 -31.35 8.06
C ALA A 381 -1.73 -31.63 6.75
N PHE A 382 -1.09 -32.31 5.80
CA PHE A 382 -1.57 -32.43 4.42
C PHE A 382 -2.94 -33.11 4.30
N SER A 383 -3.18 -34.22 5.02
CA SER A 383 -4.49 -34.89 5.02
C SER A 383 -5.60 -33.96 5.50
N LYS A 384 -5.38 -33.24 6.61
CA LYS A 384 -6.36 -32.30 7.16
C LYS A 384 -6.63 -31.15 6.20
N ALA A 385 -5.60 -30.62 5.54
CA ALA A 385 -5.75 -29.59 4.52
C ALA A 385 -6.58 -30.10 3.33
N TYR A 386 -6.29 -31.30 2.84
CA TYR A 386 -7.02 -31.94 1.74
C TYR A 386 -8.50 -32.15 2.09
N GLU A 387 -8.80 -32.75 3.24
CA GLU A 387 -10.17 -32.97 3.71
C GLU A 387 -10.97 -31.67 3.84
N GLN A 388 -10.36 -30.62 4.41
CA GLN A 388 -11.00 -29.31 4.56
C GLN A 388 -11.28 -28.66 3.20
N MET A 389 -10.31 -28.67 2.28
CA MET A 389 -10.48 -28.06 0.96
C MET A 389 -11.46 -28.84 0.09
N SER A 390 -11.44 -30.18 0.13
CA SER A 390 -12.42 -31.04 -0.56
C SER A 390 -13.84 -30.75 -0.08
N LYS A 391 -14.03 -30.63 1.24
CA LYS A 391 -15.34 -30.28 1.82
C LYS A 391 -15.79 -28.88 1.38
N LEU A 392 -14.88 -27.92 1.34
CA LEU A 392 -15.17 -26.56 0.89
C LEU A 392 -15.52 -26.52 -0.60
N GLU A 393 -14.81 -27.27 -1.45
CA GLU A 393 -15.10 -27.39 -2.89
C GLU A 393 -16.49 -27.99 -3.12
N ASN A 394 -16.81 -29.09 -2.43
CA ASN A 394 -18.10 -29.76 -2.54
C ASN A 394 -19.25 -28.83 -2.13
N ASN A 395 -19.16 -28.20 -0.96
CA ASN A 395 -20.19 -27.28 -0.47
C ASN A 395 -20.44 -26.11 -1.43
N LEU A 396 -19.38 -25.55 -2.04
CA LEU A 396 -19.52 -24.46 -3.00
C LEU A 396 -20.06 -24.94 -4.34
N SER A 397 -19.68 -26.14 -4.78
CA SER A 397 -20.21 -26.73 -6.00
C SER A 397 -21.71 -26.98 -5.89
N GLU A 398 -22.19 -27.46 -4.74
CA GLU A 398 -23.62 -27.58 -4.44
C GLU A 398 -24.31 -26.21 -4.46
N ALA A 399 -23.72 -25.19 -3.82
CA ALA A 399 -24.27 -23.84 -3.83
C ALA A 399 -24.35 -23.22 -5.24
N PHE A 400 -23.34 -23.44 -6.09
CA PHE A 400 -23.36 -22.96 -7.47
C PHE A 400 -24.26 -23.78 -8.40
N ALA A 401 -24.45 -25.08 -8.13
CA ALA A 401 -25.41 -25.91 -8.83
C ALA A 401 -26.83 -25.34 -8.64
N PHE A 402 -27.20 -24.99 -7.40
CA PHE A 402 -28.46 -24.31 -7.11
C PHE A 402 -28.64 -23.00 -7.91
N ILE A 403 -27.60 -22.18 -8.04
CA ILE A 403 -27.66 -20.95 -8.87
C ILE A 403 -27.85 -21.28 -10.35
N SER A 404 -27.21 -22.34 -10.83
CA SER A 404 -27.30 -22.76 -12.24
C SER A 404 -28.67 -23.35 -12.58
N GLU A 405 -29.39 -23.91 -11.60
CA GLU A 405 -30.78 -24.36 -11.76
C GLU A 405 -31.77 -23.19 -11.95
N VAL A 406 -31.41 -21.98 -11.49
CA VAL A 406 -32.23 -20.77 -11.67
C VAL A 406 -32.14 -20.25 -13.12
N ASP A 407 -30.99 -20.42 -13.77
CA ASP A 407 -30.81 -20.13 -15.20
C ASP A 407 -29.73 -21.04 -15.79
N ASN A 408 -30.16 -22.00 -16.61
CA ASN A 408 -29.30 -23.00 -17.24
C ASN A 408 -28.22 -22.40 -18.18
N ASN A 409 -28.28 -21.10 -18.49
CA ASN A 409 -27.28 -20.40 -19.30
C ASN A 409 -26.16 -19.76 -18.46
N ILE A 410 -26.27 -19.73 -17.13
CA ILE A 410 -25.28 -19.12 -16.26
C ILE A 410 -24.17 -20.12 -15.94
N ILE A 411 -22.98 -19.86 -16.47
CA ILE A 411 -21.77 -20.60 -16.11
C ILE A 411 -21.06 -19.86 -14.96
N VAL A 412 -21.22 -20.34 -13.73
CA VAL A 412 -20.53 -19.77 -12.56
C VAL A 412 -19.08 -20.29 -12.50
N LYS A 413 -18.11 -19.42 -12.78
CA LYS A 413 -16.66 -19.70 -12.64
C LYS A 413 -16.02 -18.69 -11.69
N PRO A 414 -16.21 -18.82 -10.38
CA PRO A 414 -15.67 -17.86 -9.44
C PRO A 414 -14.18 -18.15 -9.24
N ARG A 415 -13.35 -17.10 -9.34
CA ARG A 415 -11.89 -17.19 -9.20
C ARG A 415 -11.45 -17.92 -7.93
N ILE A 416 -12.21 -17.78 -6.85
CA ILE A 416 -11.97 -18.41 -5.54
C ILE A 416 -11.94 -19.95 -5.61
N VAL A 417 -12.68 -20.57 -6.54
CA VAL A 417 -12.69 -22.02 -6.74
C VAL A 417 -11.32 -22.51 -7.22
N GLY A 418 -10.65 -21.73 -8.08
CA GLY A 418 -9.29 -22.02 -8.49
C GLY A 418 -8.33 -22.05 -7.29
N GLU A 419 -8.47 -21.14 -6.34
CA GLU A 419 -7.63 -21.11 -5.14
C GLU A 419 -7.89 -22.31 -4.21
N ILE A 420 -9.15 -22.73 -4.09
CA ILE A 420 -9.54 -23.92 -3.31
C ILE A 420 -8.91 -25.16 -3.92
N ILE A 421 -9.18 -25.42 -5.21
CA ILE A 421 -8.65 -26.60 -5.93
C ILE A 421 -7.13 -26.56 -5.95
N GLY A 422 -6.52 -25.39 -6.13
CA GLY A 422 -5.06 -25.23 -6.11
C GLY A 422 -4.44 -25.54 -4.74
N THR A 423 -5.14 -25.25 -3.63
CA THR A 423 -4.70 -25.59 -2.28
C THR A 423 -4.94 -27.07 -1.97
N GLU A 424 -6.09 -27.60 -2.39
CA GLU A 424 -6.44 -29.02 -2.32
C GLU A 424 -5.41 -29.89 -3.05
N LEU A 425 -5.04 -29.49 -4.27
CA LEU A 425 -4.05 -30.18 -5.09
C LEU A 425 -2.68 -30.23 -4.41
N GLN A 426 -2.23 -29.12 -3.84
CA GLN A 426 -0.97 -29.08 -3.10
C GLN A 426 -1.00 -29.99 -1.88
N ALA A 427 -2.09 -29.95 -1.11
CA ALA A 427 -2.27 -30.82 0.04
C ALA A 427 -2.25 -32.30 -0.36
N LEU A 428 -3.00 -32.70 -1.40
CA LEU A 428 -3.04 -34.07 -1.87
C LEU A 428 -1.69 -34.52 -2.45
N MET A 429 -1.01 -33.68 -3.21
CA MET A 429 0.33 -33.94 -3.76
C MET A 429 1.34 -34.23 -2.64
N TYR A 430 1.40 -33.38 -1.62
CA TYR A 430 2.35 -33.56 -0.52
C TYR A 430 1.97 -34.72 0.40
N ASN A 431 0.68 -34.96 0.63
CA ASN A 431 0.22 -36.15 1.33
C ASN A 431 0.64 -37.43 0.59
N THR A 432 0.46 -37.46 -0.73
CA THR A 432 0.83 -38.59 -1.60
C THR A 432 2.34 -38.83 -1.57
N LEU A 433 3.14 -37.77 -1.66
CA LEU A 433 4.60 -37.86 -1.54
C LEU A 433 5.03 -38.48 -0.22
N PHE A 434 4.42 -38.06 0.89
CA PHE A 434 4.82 -38.49 2.24
C PHE A 434 4.34 -39.90 2.61
N THR A 435 3.22 -40.34 2.04
CA THR A 435 2.59 -41.63 2.34
C THR A 435 2.90 -42.71 1.32
N GLY A 436 3.46 -42.36 0.16
CA GLY A 436 3.61 -43.28 -0.98
C GLY A 436 2.26 -43.62 -1.61
N GLY A 437 1.33 -42.66 -1.64
CA GLY A 437 -0.05 -42.83 -2.12
C GLY A 437 -0.19 -42.91 -3.65
N ASN A 438 -1.42 -42.80 -4.13
CA ASN A 438 -1.75 -42.92 -5.56
C ASN A 438 -1.54 -41.61 -6.35
N TRP A 439 -0.49 -41.54 -7.15
CA TRP A 439 -0.22 -40.38 -8.03
C TRP A 439 -1.29 -40.14 -9.10
N GLU A 440 -2.06 -41.16 -9.51
CA GLU A 440 -3.11 -41.02 -10.52
C GLU A 440 -4.24 -40.10 -10.03
N GLU A 441 -4.58 -40.15 -8.75
CA GLU A 441 -5.59 -39.28 -8.14
C GLU A 441 -5.14 -37.82 -8.16
N VAL A 442 -3.87 -37.57 -7.81
CA VAL A 442 -3.25 -36.24 -7.85
C VAL A 442 -3.25 -35.68 -9.27
N GLN A 443 -2.95 -36.52 -10.25
CA GLN A 443 -2.96 -36.15 -11.67
C GLN A 443 -4.37 -35.77 -12.14
N LYS A 444 -5.40 -36.56 -11.80
CA LYS A 444 -6.80 -36.24 -12.13
C LYS A 444 -7.25 -34.92 -11.52
N LEU A 445 -6.89 -34.65 -10.26
CA LEU A 445 -7.19 -33.37 -9.62
C LEU A 445 -6.44 -32.20 -10.29
N SER A 446 -5.19 -32.42 -10.72
CA SER A 446 -4.42 -31.42 -11.45
C SER A 446 -5.03 -31.10 -12.82
N ASP A 447 -5.55 -32.10 -13.54
CA ASP A 447 -6.23 -31.89 -14.82
C ASP A 447 -7.49 -31.02 -14.62
N ARG A 448 -8.31 -31.35 -13.61
CA ARG A 448 -9.45 -30.52 -13.19
C ARG A 448 -9.03 -29.09 -12.83
N ALA A 449 -7.92 -28.93 -12.11
CA ALA A 449 -7.42 -27.61 -11.74
C ALA A 449 -7.08 -26.78 -12.99
N ILE A 450 -6.32 -27.34 -13.93
CA ILE A 450 -5.89 -26.68 -15.17
C ILE A 450 -7.10 -26.22 -16.00
N GLU A 451 -8.16 -27.03 -16.09
CA GLU A 451 -9.38 -26.73 -16.84
C GLU A 451 -10.22 -25.59 -16.23
N ARG A 452 -10.10 -25.35 -14.92
CA ARG A 452 -10.91 -24.37 -14.18
C ARG A 452 -10.36 -22.95 -14.21
N PHE A 453 -9.06 -22.76 -14.44
CA PHE A 453 -8.46 -21.42 -14.47
C PHE A 453 -8.68 -20.71 -15.81
N LEU A 454 -9.16 -19.46 -15.73
CA LEU A 454 -9.43 -18.62 -16.90
C LEU A 454 -8.17 -17.89 -17.40
N TYR A 455 -7.38 -17.37 -16.46
CA TYR A 455 -6.21 -16.53 -16.77
C TYR A 455 -4.99 -17.38 -17.16
N SER A 456 -4.16 -16.86 -18.07
CA SER A 456 -2.93 -17.52 -18.54
C SER A 456 -1.93 -17.74 -17.42
N ASP A 457 -1.78 -16.76 -16.52
CA ASP A 457 -0.75 -16.80 -15.48
C ASP A 457 -1.06 -17.85 -14.42
N ASP A 458 -2.35 -17.98 -14.05
CA ASP A 458 -2.80 -19.02 -13.14
C ASP A 458 -2.62 -20.42 -13.76
N ARG A 459 -2.90 -20.57 -15.07
CA ARG A 459 -2.64 -21.82 -15.81
C ARG A 459 -1.15 -22.15 -15.87
N ASN A 460 -0.29 -21.17 -16.13
CA ASN A 460 1.16 -21.36 -16.12
C ASN A 460 1.64 -21.88 -14.76
N ARG A 461 1.13 -21.33 -13.65
CA ARG A 461 1.43 -21.84 -12.30
C ARG A 461 0.94 -23.26 -12.09
N GLN A 462 -0.25 -23.62 -12.59
CA GLN A 462 -0.72 -25.00 -12.52
C GLN A 462 0.16 -25.97 -13.32
N TYR A 463 0.70 -25.55 -14.46
CA TYR A 463 1.68 -26.36 -15.18
C TYR A 463 2.98 -26.57 -14.38
N GLN A 464 3.41 -25.60 -13.57
CA GLN A 464 4.53 -25.80 -12.64
C GLN A 464 4.21 -26.84 -11.56
N TYR A 465 3.01 -26.79 -10.95
CA TYR A 465 2.56 -27.82 -10.02
C TYR A 465 2.46 -29.18 -10.69
N ARG A 466 1.95 -29.26 -11.92
CA ARG A 466 1.92 -30.51 -12.67
C ARG A 466 3.31 -31.05 -12.96
N ALA A 467 4.27 -30.19 -13.31
CA ALA A 467 5.66 -30.60 -13.47
C ALA A 467 6.23 -31.19 -12.16
N GLN A 468 5.90 -30.60 -11.00
CA GLN A 468 6.29 -31.12 -9.69
C GLN A 468 5.64 -32.48 -9.38
N ILE A 469 4.34 -32.65 -9.66
CA ILE A 469 3.63 -33.93 -9.49
C ILE A 469 4.30 -35.03 -10.31
N GLU A 470 4.57 -34.76 -11.59
CA GLU A 470 5.22 -35.75 -12.48
C GLU A 470 6.65 -36.04 -12.03
N THR A 471 7.37 -35.05 -11.49
CA THR A 471 8.71 -35.26 -10.91
C THR A 471 8.64 -36.26 -9.75
N TYR A 472 7.69 -36.08 -8.84
CA TYR A 472 7.55 -36.94 -7.67
C TYR A 472 7.05 -38.35 -8.04
N ALA A 473 6.18 -38.46 -9.05
CA ALA A 473 5.76 -39.72 -9.65
C ALA A 473 6.89 -40.43 -10.44
N GLY A 474 8.01 -39.76 -10.73
CA GLY A 474 9.14 -40.30 -11.50
C GLY A 474 9.00 -40.18 -13.02
N ASN A 475 8.00 -39.45 -13.51
CA ASN A 475 7.73 -39.22 -14.93
C ASN A 475 8.48 -37.97 -15.43
N PHE A 476 9.82 -38.01 -15.45
CA PHE A 476 10.64 -36.81 -15.70
C PHE A 476 10.42 -36.17 -17.09
N ASP A 477 10.13 -36.95 -18.12
CA ASP A 477 9.82 -36.42 -19.46
C ASP A 477 8.53 -35.61 -19.48
N LYS A 478 7.49 -36.10 -18.78
CA LYS A 478 6.24 -35.34 -18.59
C LYS A 478 6.49 -34.10 -17.74
N ALA A 479 7.34 -34.19 -16.71
CA ALA A 479 7.69 -33.03 -15.90
C ALA A 479 8.32 -31.90 -16.75
N ARG A 480 9.26 -32.24 -17.64
CA ARG A 480 9.85 -31.31 -18.61
C ARG A 480 8.82 -30.75 -19.58
N GLU A 481 7.88 -31.57 -20.06
CA GLU A 481 6.79 -31.11 -20.93
C GLU A 481 5.92 -30.06 -20.25
N TYR A 482 5.47 -30.30 -19.02
CA TYR A 482 4.63 -29.33 -18.31
C TYR A 482 5.41 -28.08 -17.91
N LEU A 483 6.70 -28.19 -17.56
CA LEU A 483 7.54 -27.02 -17.35
C LEU A 483 7.74 -26.21 -18.64
N ALA A 484 7.89 -26.87 -19.80
CA ALA A 484 7.92 -26.19 -21.10
C ALA A 484 6.63 -25.40 -21.34
N LYS A 485 5.46 -26.00 -21.04
CA LYS A 485 4.15 -25.32 -21.12
C LYS A 485 4.09 -24.10 -20.20
N SER A 486 4.58 -24.18 -18.97
CA SER A 486 4.54 -23.05 -18.02
C SER A 486 5.33 -21.83 -18.50
N ILE A 487 6.43 -22.04 -19.22
CA ILE A 487 7.26 -20.97 -19.79
C ILE A 487 6.91 -20.63 -21.25
N GLN A 488 5.85 -21.25 -21.79
CA GLN A 488 5.40 -21.11 -23.18
C GLN A 488 6.50 -21.47 -24.20
N SER A 489 7.22 -22.56 -23.93
CA SER A 489 8.24 -23.13 -24.81
C SER A 489 7.73 -24.43 -25.44
N ASN A 490 8.08 -24.64 -26.71
CA ASN A 490 7.90 -25.93 -27.39
C ASN A 490 9.08 -26.87 -27.19
N ASP A 491 10.23 -26.35 -26.74
CA ASP A 491 11.44 -27.13 -26.47
C ASP A 491 11.40 -27.67 -25.04
N LYS A 492 11.61 -28.99 -24.93
CA LYS A 492 11.59 -29.76 -23.68
C LYS A 492 13.00 -30.16 -23.22
N ARG A 493 14.04 -29.81 -23.99
CA ARG A 493 15.43 -30.13 -23.66
C ARG A 493 15.91 -29.29 -22.48
N ASP A 494 16.71 -29.90 -21.61
CA ASP A 494 17.18 -29.30 -20.36
C ASP A 494 17.96 -27.99 -20.56
N ASP A 495 18.81 -27.91 -21.58
CA ASP A 495 19.59 -26.70 -21.90
C ASP A 495 18.71 -25.57 -22.43
N ALA A 496 17.78 -25.89 -23.33
CA ALA A 496 16.82 -24.92 -23.87
C ALA A 496 15.85 -24.39 -22.80
N LEU A 497 15.36 -25.26 -21.91
CA LEU A 497 14.52 -24.88 -20.78
C LEU A 497 15.27 -23.95 -19.84
N LEU A 498 16.49 -24.32 -19.40
CA LEU A 498 17.30 -23.49 -18.52
C LEU A 498 17.61 -22.13 -19.17
N GLN A 499 18.00 -22.12 -20.44
CA GLN A 499 18.28 -20.88 -21.17
C GLN A 499 17.06 -19.96 -21.22
N THR A 500 15.88 -20.50 -21.53
CA THR A 500 14.64 -19.70 -21.59
C THR A 500 14.25 -19.15 -20.22
N ILE A 501 14.37 -19.97 -19.17
CA ILE A 501 14.11 -19.57 -17.78
C ILE A 501 15.03 -18.41 -17.36
N LEU A 502 16.33 -18.51 -17.67
CA LEU A 502 17.30 -17.46 -17.32
C LEU A 502 17.05 -16.18 -18.12
N GLN A 503 16.80 -16.28 -19.42
CA GLN A 503 16.50 -15.11 -20.27
C GLN A 503 15.26 -14.35 -19.81
N LYS A 504 14.21 -15.09 -19.39
CA LYS A 504 12.97 -14.52 -18.83
C LYS A 504 13.06 -14.20 -17.34
N LYS A 505 14.17 -14.51 -16.67
CA LYS A 505 14.43 -14.27 -15.24
C LYS A 505 13.39 -14.91 -14.30
N LEU A 506 12.99 -16.14 -14.63
CA LEU A 506 11.89 -16.85 -13.98
C LEU A 506 12.34 -17.67 -12.77
N SER A 507 12.24 -17.12 -11.56
CA SER A 507 12.77 -17.75 -10.34
C SER A 507 12.04 -19.04 -9.93
N PHE A 508 10.71 -19.09 -10.07
CA PHE A 508 9.94 -20.28 -9.67
C PHE A 508 10.16 -21.43 -10.66
N GLU A 509 10.19 -21.13 -11.95
CA GLU A 509 10.47 -22.13 -12.98
C GLU A 509 11.88 -22.68 -12.88
N LEU A 510 12.86 -21.85 -12.49
CA LEU A 510 14.20 -22.31 -12.13
C LEU A 510 14.18 -23.30 -10.96
N LEU A 511 13.43 -23.00 -9.90
CA LEU A 511 13.22 -23.93 -8.79
C LEU A 511 12.65 -25.27 -9.27
N HIS A 512 11.63 -25.25 -10.13
CA HIS A 512 11.00 -26.47 -10.65
C HIS A 512 11.95 -27.28 -11.55
N LEU A 513 12.74 -26.64 -12.43
CA LEU A 513 13.74 -27.33 -13.24
C LEU A 513 14.80 -28.01 -12.36
N LEU A 514 15.33 -27.27 -11.39
CA LEU A 514 16.33 -27.81 -10.46
C LEU A 514 15.77 -28.93 -9.59
N ARG A 515 14.47 -28.89 -9.26
CA ARG A 515 13.80 -29.99 -8.55
C ARG A 515 13.72 -31.27 -9.39
N ILE A 516 13.39 -31.15 -10.69
CA ILE A 516 13.42 -32.29 -11.63
C ILE A 516 14.80 -32.92 -11.59
N TRP A 517 15.84 -32.10 -11.80
CA TRP A 517 17.22 -32.55 -11.83
C TRP A 517 17.69 -33.13 -10.49
N TYR A 518 17.30 -32.52 -9.37
CA TYR A 518 17.63 -33.00 -8.03
C TYR A 518 17.07 -34.41 -7.78
N VAL A 519 15.77 -34.63 -8.04
CA VAL A 519 15.15 -35.95 -7.82
C VAL A 519 15.68 -36.98 -8.82
N GLU A 520 15.89 -36.60 -10.08
CA GLU A 520 16.44 -37.47 -11.11
C GLU A 520 17.87 -37.90 -10.79
N ALA A 521 18.75 -36.98 -10.40
CA ALA A 521 20.14 -37.27 -10.04
C ALA A 521 20.27 -38.12 -8.76
N ILE A 522 19.37 -37.93 -7.79
CA ILE A 522 19.32 -38.75 -6.57
C ILE A 522 18.93 -40.20 -6.87
N LYS A 523 18.02 -40.41 -7.83
CA LYS A 523 17.55 -41.74 -8.23
C LYS A 523 18.48 -42.39 -9.25
N ASN A 524 19.18 -41.60 -10.06
CA ASN A 524 20.10 -42.07 -11.09
C ASN A 524 21.41 -41.26 -11.05
N ALA A 525 22.44 -41.84 -10.42
CA ALA A 525 23.74 -41.19 -10.26
C ALA A 525 24.45 -40.90 -11.60
N GLU A 526 24.18 -41.66 -12.66
CA GLU A 526 24.79 -41.44 -13.98
C GLU A 526 24.31 -40.11 -14.60
N LYS A 527 23.08 -39.70 -14.30
CA LYS A 527 22.50 -38.44 -14.79
C LYS A 527 23.11 -37.18 -14.15
N ALA A 528 23.75 -37.31 -12.99
CA ALA A 528 24.32 -36.17 -12.28
C ALA A 528 25.40 -35.44 -13.10
N ASN A 529 26.18 -36.17 -13.89
CA ASN A 529 27.23 -35.60 -14.73
C ASN A 529 26.66 -34.78 -15.89
N ASP A 530 25.69 -35.35 -16.63
CA ASP A 530 25.03 -34.64 -17.73
C ASP A 530 24.38 -33.33 -17.26
N ILE A 531 23.67 -33.40 -16.13
CA ILE A 531 23.01 -32.23 -15.51
C ILE A 531 24.05 -31.18 -15.14
N TYR A 532 25.15 -31.58 -14.50
CA TYR A 532 26.23 -30.67 -14.11
C TYR A 532 26.84 -29.95 -15.32
N ASP A 533 27.11 -30.67 -16.41
CA ASP A 533 27.70 -30.11 -17.62
C ASP A 533 26.76 -29.10 -18.30
N ILE A 534 25.45 -29.43 -18.39
CA ILE A 534 24.43 -28.50 -18.90
C ILE A 534 24.33 -27.25 -18.01
N LEU A 535 24.23 -27.44 -16.70
CA LEU A 535 24.06 -26.39 -15.71
C LEU A 535 25.24 -25.41 -15.74
N THR A 536 26.48 -25.91 -15.64
CA THR A 536 27.69 -25.08 -15.60
C THR A 536 27.88 -24.30 -16.90
N ARG A 537 27.70 -24.94 -18.06
CA ARG A 537 27.79 -24.29 -19.37
C ARG A 537 26.77 -23.16 -19.50
N THR A 538 25.51 -23.45 -19.19
CA THR A 538 24.40 -22.50 -19.40
C THR A 538 24.45 -21.35 -18.40
N LEU A 539 24.79 -21.60 -17.13
CA LEU A 539 24.96 -20.56 -16.12
C LEU A 539 26.13 -19.62 -16.46
N SER A 540 27.24 -20.16 -16.97
CA SER A 540 28.39 -19.35 -17.37
C SER A 540 28.05 -18.40 -18.52
N GLN A 541 27.22 -18.83 -19.46
CA GLN A 541 26.73 -18.02 -20.58
C GLN A 541 25.68 -16.98 -20.18
N ASN A 542 25.04 -17.14 -19.01
CA ASN A 542 23.93 -16.31 -18.54
C ASN A 542 24.19 -15.76 -17.12
N ALA A 543 25.45 -15.43 -16.82
CA ALA A 543 25.89 -15.03 -15.49
C ALA A 543 25.15 -13.79 -14.94
N ALA A 544 24.82 -12.83 -15.81
CA ALA A 544 24.09 -11.63 -15.41
C ALA A 544 22.66 -11.96 -14.96
N GLN A 545 21.96 -12.80 -15.73
CA GLN A 545 20.58 -13.18 -15.48
C GLN A 545 20.43 -14.00 -14.19
N ILE A 546 21.33 -14.97 -13.97
CA ILE A 546 21.30 -15.73 -12.72
C ILE A 546 21.62 -14.85 -11.51
N ASN A 547 22.56 -13.90 -11.61
CA ASN A 547 22.87 -12.98 -10.53
C ASN A 547 21.66 -12.09 -10.17
N GLU A 548 20.86 -11.69 -11.16
CA GLU A 548 19.63 -10.92 -10.94
C GLU A 548 18.57 -11.75 -10.21
N ILE A 549 18.34 -13.00 -10.63
CA ILE A 549 17.45 -13.93 -9.93
C ILE A 549 17.92 -14.11 -8.47
N MET A 550 19.22 -14.35 -8.27
CA MET A 550 19.82 -14.55 -6.94
C MET A 550 19.83 -13.27 -6.07
N GLY A 551 19.61 -12.10 -6.67
CA GLY A 551 19.46 -10.82 -5.97
C GLY A 551 18.17 -10.75 -5.14
N MET A 552 17.18 -11.61 -5.42
CA MET A 552 15.97 -11.72 -4.62
C MET A 552 16.30 -12.24 -3.21
N LYS A 553 15.97 -11.48 -2.17
CA LYS A 553 16.24 -11.87 -0.77
C LYS A 553 15.08 -12.63 -0.11
N ALA A 554 14.38 -13.45 -0.87
CA ALA A 554 13.17 -14.17 -0.43
C ALA A 554 13.07 -15.56 -1.06
N TYR A 555 12.06 -16.34 -0.66
CA TYR A 555 11.65 -17.55 -1.38
C TYR A 555 11.46 -17.22 -2.89
N PRO A 556 11.95 -18.05 -3.84
CA PRO A 556 12.47 -19.43 -3.68
C PRO A 556 14.00 -19.59 -3.60
N ILE A 557 14.77 -18.52 -3.41
CA ILE A 557 16.23 -18.53 -3.63
C ILE A 557 17.00 -19.51 -2.74
N HIS A 558 16.60 -19.68 -1.48
CA HIS A 558 17.26 -20.64 -0.57
C HIS A 558 17.14 -22.10 -1.06
N THR A 559 15.99 -22.49 -1.63
CA THR A 559 15.81 -23.85 -2.16
C THR A 559 16.53 -24.04 -3.48
N ILE A 560 16.59 -23.01 -4.32
CA ILE A 560 17.43 -23.01 -5.53
C ILE A 560 18.90 -23.26 -5.15
N LEU A 561 19.43 -22.51 -4.17
CA LEU A 561 20.81 -22.69 -3.69
C LEU A 561 21.03 -24.08 -3.09
N ARG A 562 20.06 -24.61 -2.35
CA ARG A 562 20.08 -25.99 -1.84
C ARG A 562 20.20 -27.01 -2.97
N TYR A 563 19.38 -26.93 -4.01
CA TYR A 563 19.46 -27.85 -5.14
C TYR A 563 20.76 -27.71 -5.93
N LEU A 564 21.24 -26.47 -6.13
CA LEU A 564 22.54 -26.24 -6.76
C LEU A 564 23.68 -26.87 -5.94
N MET A 565 23.66 -26.73 -4.61
CA MET A 565 24.63 -27.36 -3.71
C MET A 565 24.68 -28.88 -3.91
N VAL A 566 23.51 -29.54 -3.97
CA VAL A 566 23.44 -30.98 -4.18
C VAL A 566 23.95 -31.39 -5.55
N LEU A 567 23.47 -30.75 -6.63
CA LEU A 567 23.85 -31.09 -8.00
C LEU A 567 25.35 -30.90 -8.25
N TYR A 568 25.96 -29.85 -7.68
CA TYR A 568 27.40 -29.64 -7.75
C TYR A 568 28.19 -30.65 -6.89
N GLY A 569 27.66 -30.99 -5.71
CA GLY A 569 28.28 -31.97 -4.82
C GLY A 569 28.33 -33.37 -5.43
N LEU A 570 27.26 -33.80 -6.12
CA LEU A 570 27.17 -35.12 -6.75
C LEU A 570 28.19 -35.34 -7.87
N ARG A 571 28.69 -34.28 -8.52
CA ARG A 571 29.76 -34.38 -9.54
C ARG A 571 31.09 -34.90 -8.97
N ASN A 572 31.33 -34.73 -7.67
CA ASN A 572 32.51 -35.25 -6.96
C ASN A 572 33.86 -34.87 -7.61
N SER A 573 34.03 -33.60 -7.98
CA SER A 573 35.31 -33.02 -8.40
C SER A 573 35.71 -31.90 -7.43
N ASN A 574 37.01 -31.65 -7.23
CA ASN A 574 37.45 -30.60 -6.28
C ASN A 574 36.77 -29.24 -6.55
N LYS A 575 36.73 -28.82 -7.82
CA LYS A 575 36.08 -27.56 -8.23
C LYS A 575 34.57 -27.56 -8.00
N SER A 576 33.89 -28.68 -8.22
CA SER A 576 32.43 -28.76 -7.99
C SER A 576 32.10 -28.77 -6.51
N ILE A 577 32.93 -29.40 -5.68
CA ILE A 577 32.75 -29.46 -4.23
C ILE A 577 32.95 -28.09 -3.59
N GLU A 578 34.00 -27.34 -3.97
CA GLU A 578 34.19 -25.95 -3.50
C GLU A 578 32.97 -25.06 -3.80
N LYS A 579 32.36 -25.25 -4.97
CA LYS A 579 31.16 -24.51 -5.35
C LYS A 579 29.92 -24.96 -4.59
N ALA A 580 29.79 -26.25 -4.28
CA ALA A 580 28.73 -26.76 -3.43
C ALA A 580 28.79 -26.16 -2.01
N ASP A 581 29.98 -26.06 -1.42
CA ASP A 581 30.22 -25.38 -0.15
C ASP A 581 29.81 -23.90 -0.21
N GLU A 582 30.17 -23.18 -1.28
CA GLU A 582 29.76 -21.79 -1.49
C GLU A 582 28.23 -21.63 -1.52
N PHE A 583 27.52 -22.53 -2.22
CA PHE A 583 26.06 -22.50 -2.26
C PHE A 583 25.43 -22.81 -0.91
N PHE A 584 25.99 -23.76 -0.14
CA PHE A 584 25.55 -24.03 1.22
C PHE A 584 25.65 -22.79 2.11
N GLU A 585 26.81 -22.12 2.12
CA GLU A 585 27.02 -20.94 2.97
C GLU A 585 26.08 -19.79 2.57
N LYS A 586 25.90 -19.55 1.26
CA LYS A 586 24.93 -18.57 0.77
C LYS A 586 23.50 -18.89 1.18
N ALA A 587 23.08 -20.15 1.06
CA ALA A 587 21.75 -20.58 1.49
C ALA A 587 21.59 -20.40 3.01
N ASN A 588 22.60 -20.77 3.80
CA ASN A 588 22.57 -20.70 5.25
C ASN A 588 22.46 -19.26 5.78
N MET A 589 23.01 -18.28 5.05
CA MET A 589 22.89 -16.86 5.40
C MET A 589 21.44 -16.36 5.44
N PHE A 590 20.54 -16.90 4.60
CA PHE A 590 19.13 -16.51 4.58
C PHE A 590 18.39 -16.92 5.87
N PHE A 591 18.85 -17.96 6.56
CA PHE A 591 18.20 -18.46 7.79
C PHE A 591 18.74 -17.85 9.09
N LYS A 592 19.77 -17.00 9.02
CA LYS A 592 20.40 -16.43 10.23
C LYS A 592 19.50 -15.45 10.99
N LYS A 593 18.61 -14.75 10.29
CA LYS A 593 17.77 -13.68 10.86
C LYS A 593 16.29 -14.05 11.02
N ASP A 594 15.88 -15.18 10.46
CA ASP A 594 14.49 -15.61 10.44
C ASP A 594 14.32 -16.85 11.32
N GLU A 595 13.50 -16.69 12.37
CA GLU A 595 13.23 -17.75 13.36
C GLU A 595 11.89 -18.46 13.14
N THR A 596 11.19 -18.12 12.06
CA THR A 596 9.88 -18.71 11.75
C THR A 596 10.02 -20.20 11.50
N ILE A 597 8.99 -20.96 11.88
CA ILE A 597 9.03 -22.43 11.81
C ILE A 597 9.28 -22.90 10.37
N THR A 598 8.63 -22.28 9.38
CA THR A 598 8.83 -22.60 7.95
C THR A 598 10.30 -22.43 7.54
N MET A 599 10.93 -21.31 7.89
CA MET A 599 12.33 -21.07 7.57
C MET A 599 13.27 -22.02 8.32
N ARG A 600 12.95 -22.38 9.56
CA ARG A 600 13.70 -23.39 10.32
C ARG A 600 13.60 -24.77 9.69
N THR A 601 12.44 -25.17 9.17
CA THR A 601 12.30 -26.47 8.47
C THR A 601 13.08 -26.50 7.16
N LEU A 602 13.09 -25.41 6.40
CA LEU A 602 13.92 -25.26 5.20
C LEU A 602 15.43 -25.28 5.53
N GLN A 603 15.83 -24.71 6.67
CA GLN A 603 17.22 -24.81 7.15
C GLN A 603 17.58 -26.25 7.51
N VAL A 604 16.68 -27.00 8.15
CA VAL A 604 16.89 -28.41 8.46
C VAL A 604 17.06 -29.23 7.16
N ALA A 605 16.24 -28.95 6.14
CA ALA A 605 16.38 -29.54 4.81
C ALA A 605 17.75 -29.24 4.15
N LEU A 606 18.25 -28.01 4.24
CA LEU A 606 19.56 -27.64 3.73
C LEU A 606 20.68 -28.44 4.41
N TYR A 607 20.66 -28.50 5.74
CA TYR A 607 21.67 -29.25 6.51
C TYR A 607 21.57 -30.75 6.27
N TYR A 608 20.36 -31.28 6.09
CA TYR A 608 20.15 -32.68 5.76
C TYR A 608 20.86 -33.06 4.46
N ASP A 609 20.61 -32.31 3.39
CA ASP A 609 21.24 -32.56 2.09
C ASP A 609 22.75 -32.36 2.15
N TYR A 610 23.22 -31.34 2.88
CA TYR A 610 24.65 -31.10 3.06
C TYR A 610 25.33 -32.28 3.78
N VAL A 611 24.73 -32.78 4.86
CA VAL A 611 25.25 -33.96 5.59
C VAL A 611 25.27 -35.18 4.68
N TRP A 612 24.19 -35.42 3.94
CA TRP A 612 24.11 -36.53 3.01
C TRP A 612 25.17 -36.45 1.90
N VAL A 613 25.30 -35.31 1.22
CA VAL A 613 26.28 -35.15 0.14
C VAL A 613 27.71 -35.27 0.68
N PHE A 614 28.05 -34.56 1.75
CA PHE A 614 29.44 -34.47 2.19
C PHE A 614 29.91 -35.70 2.98
N GLU A 615 29.12 -36.23 3.91
CA GLU A 615 29.47 -37.44 4.67
C GLU A 615 29.06 -38.72 3.93
N GLY A 616 27.86 -38.73 3.35
CA GLY A 616 27.28 -39.91 2.71
C GLY A 616 27.89 -40.22 1.34
N VAL A 617 27.98 -39.23 0.44
CA VAL A 617 28.49 -39.40 -0.92
C VAL A 617 30.00 -39.17 -0.98
N LEU A 618 30.48 -38.01 -0.53
CA LEU A 618 31.88 -37.58 -0.65
C LEU A 618 32.80 -38.16 0.44
N LYS A 619 32.24 -38.82 1.46
CA LYS A 619 32.99 -39.43 2.58
C LYS A 619 33.90 -38.46 3.34
N LYS A 620 33.56 -37.18 3.39
CA LYS A 620 34.27 -36.15 4.17
C LYS A 620 33.87 -36.21 5.65
N ASP A 621 34.83 -35.90 6.54
CA ASP A 621 34.54 -35.72 7.96
C ASP A 621 33.91 -34.34 8.22
N ILE A 622 32.61 -34.32 8.51
CA ILE A 622 31.82 -33.13 8.79
C ILE A 622 31.06 -33.24 10.13
N LYS A 623 31.68 -33.88 11.14
CA LYS A 623 31.07 -34.10 12.48
C LYS A 623 30.38 -32.88 13.08
N GLU A 624 30.98 -31.70 12.95
CA GLU A 624 30.41 -30.47 13.50
C GLU A 624 29.09 -30.07 12.80
N TYR A 625 29.02 -30.15 11.46
CA TYR A 625 27.79 -29.88 10.73
C TYR A 625 26.69 -30.92 11.01
N LYS A 626 27.06 -32.20 11.15
CA LYS A 626 26.12 -33.25 11.56
C LYS A 626 25.57 -33.01 12.96
N LYS A 627 26.42 -32.61 13.91
CA LYS A 627 26.00 -32.21 15.26
C LYS A 627 25.06 -31.01 15.21
N GLN A 628 25.38 -29.99 14.42
CA GLN A 628 24.51 -28.83 14.23
C GLN A 628 23.16 -29.19 13.63
N TYR A 629 23.10 -30.12 12.67
CA TYR A 629 21.86 -30.62 12.11
C TYR A 629 20.92 -31.19 13.19
N PHE A 630 21.43 -32.10 14.03
CA PHE A 630 20.61 -32.69 15.10
C PHE A 630 20.22 -31.67 16.19
N ILE A 631 21.09 -30.70 16.52
CA ILE A 631 20.74 -29.59 17.41
C ILE A 631 19.58 -28.77 16.83
N LYS A 632 19.59 -28.50 15.52
CA LYS A 632 18.52 -27.74 14.85
C LYS A 632 17.19 -28.49 14.86
N ILE A 633 17.22 -29.80 14.60
CA ILE A 633 16.02 -30.65 14.71
C ILE A 633 15.46 -30.62 16.13
N GLN A 634 16.32 -30.76 17.14
CA GLN A 634 15.89 -30.77 18.54
C GLN A 634 15.25 -29.44 18.94
N LYS A 635 15.87 -28.31 18.58
CA LYS A 635 15.27 -26.97 18.79
C LYS A 635 13.94 -26.81 18.06
N LEU A 636 13.84 -27.30 16.82
CA LEU A 636 12.61 -27.22 16.05
C LEU A 636 11.50 -28.05 16.70
N LYS A 637 11.82 -29.26 17.18
CA LYS A 637 10.91 -30.13 17.93
C LYS A 637 10.37 -29.45 19.19
N GLU A 638 11.25 -28.84 19.99
CA GLU A 638 10.87 -28.09 21.20
C GLU A 638 9.95 -26.91 20.85
N SER A 639 10.31 -26.12 19.84
CA SER A 639 9.53 -24.94 19.42
C SER A 639 8.16 -25.26 18.81
N THR A 640 7.97 -26.49 18.35
CA THR A 640 6.75 -26.94 17.66
C THR A 640 5.81 -27.76 18.54
N GLN A 641 6.14 -27.98 19.82
CA GLN A 641 5.29 -28.75 20.73
C GLN A 641 3.85 -28.20 20.76
N GLY A 642 2.87 -29.07 20.55
CA GLY A 642 1.45 -28.73 20.48
C GLY A 642 0.97 -28.22 19.11
N LEU A 643 1.84 -28.12 18.11
CA LEU A 643 1.50 -27.77 16.73
C LEU A 643 1.43 -29.02 15.84
N ALA A 644 0.70 -28.96 14.73
CA ALA A 644 0.54 -30.11 13.85
C ALA A 644 1.86 -30.55 13.18
N VAL A 645 2.79 -29.62 12.96
CA VAL A 645 4.12 -29.89 12.39
C VAL A 645 5.01 -30.74 13.32
N HIS A 646 4.70 -30.80 14.62
CA HIS A 646 5.51 -31.52 15.61
C HIS A 646 5.67 -33.01 15.29
N ASP A 647 4.57 -33.65 14.87
CA ASP A 647 4.55 -35.08 14.54
C ASP A 647 5.44 -35.39 13.34
N TYR A 648 5.44 -34.50 12.35
CA TYR A 648 6.32 -34.59 11.20
C TYR A 648 7.81 -34.44 11.62
N ILE A 649 8.15 -33.49 12.49
CA ILE A 649 9.53 -33.31 12.97
C ILE A 649 10.01 -34.53 13.78
N ASN A 650 9.12 -35.13 14.59
CA ASN A 650 9.41 -36.37 15.32
C ASN A 650 9.70 -37.54 14.37
N LYS A 651 8.88 -37.72 13.32
CA LYS A 651 9.09 -38.75 12.32
C LYS A 651 10.41 -38.53 11.55
N LEU A 652 10.69 -37.30 11.14
CA LEU A 652 11.97 -36.93 10.51
C LEU A 652 13.17 -37.29 11.40
N GLN A 653 13.15 -36.90 12.68
CA GLN A 653 14.25 -37.19 13.62
C GLN A 653 14.47 -38.71 13.75
N LYS A 654 13.39 -39.48 13.85
CA LYS A 654 13.43 -40.93 13.95
C LYS A 654 14.03 -41.57 12.69
N GLU A 655 13.51 -41.24 11.51
CA GLU A 655 14.00 -41.81 10.25
C GLU A 655 15.49 -41.49 9.99
N CYS A 656 15.95 -40.29 10.33
CA CYS A 656 17.36 -39.92 10.22
C CYS A 656 18.28 -40.64 11.22
N ASN A 657 17.78 -41.03 12.39
CA ASN A 657 18.53 -41.83 13.36
C ASN A 657 18.61 -43.30 12.93
N ASP A 658 17.52 -43.81 12.38
CA ASP A 658 17.39 -45.23 12.00
C ASP A 658 18.06 -45.53 10.65
N THR A 659 18.29 -44.51 9.81
CA THR A 659 18.85 -44.66 8.46
C THR A 659 20.29 -44.17 8.38
N PRO A 660 21.25 -45.00 7.90
CA PRO A 660 22.62 -44.56 7.67
C PRO A 660 22.71 -43.36 6.73
N VAL A 661 23.61 -42.40 6.99
CA VAL A 661 23.75 -41.16 6.19
C VAL A 661 23.92 -41.44 4.69
N VAL A 662 24.65 -42.50 4.30
CA VAL A 662 24.83 -42.90 2.90
C VAL A 662 23.51 -43.26 2.18
N LYS A 663 22.45 -43.59 2.93
CA LYS A 663 21.11 -43.93 2.43
C LYS A 663 20.10 -42.79 2.60
N TRP A 664 20.52 -41.61 3.07
CA TRP A 664 19.60 -40.47 3.19
C TRP A 664 19.01 -40.07 1.84
N ASN A 665 19.69 -40.33 0.72
CA ASN A 665 19.12 -40.15 -0.61
C ASN A 665 17.79 -40.90 -0.85
N THR A 666 17.44 -41.95 -0.08
CA THR A 666 16.16 -42.66 -0.22
C THR A 666 15.01 -41.96 0.50
N MET A 667 15.30 -41.01 1.39
CA MET A 667 14.32 -40.27 2.19
C MET A 667 14.12 -38.83 1.69
N TRP A 668 14.51 -38.55 0.44
CA TRP A 668 14.34 -37.23 -0.20
C TRP A 668 12.88 -36.73 -0.17
N TYR A 669 11.91 -37.64 -0.11
CA TYR A 669 10.47 -37.33 -0.01
C TYR A 669 10.08 -36.66 1.30
N ILE A 670 10.92 -36.75 2.35
CA ILE A 670 10.61 -36.14 3.64
C ILE A 670 10.52 -34.63 3.50
N PHE A 671 11.34 -33.99 2.65
CA PHE A 671 11.37 -32.52 2.50
C PHE A 671 10.65 -32.04 1.23
N PRO A 672 9.32 -31.86 1.26
CA PRO A 672 8.51 -31.50 0.09
C PRO A 672 8.79 -30.12 -0.52
N PHE A 673 9.37 -29.20 0.25
CA PHE A 673 9.55 -27.79 -0.11
C PHE A 673 10.93 -27.45 -0.67
#